data_AF-A0A816SSC7-F1
#
_entry.id   AF-A0A816SSC7-F1
#
_cell.length_a   1.000
_cell.length_b   1.000
_cell.length_c   1.000
_cell.angle_alpha   90.00
_cell.angle_beta   90.00
_cell.angle_gamma   90.00
#
_symmetry.space_group_name_H-M   'P 1'
#
loop_
_entity.id
_entity.type
_entity.pdbx_description
1 polymer ?
#
loop_
_entity_poly.entity_id
_entity_poly.type
_entity_poly.pdbx_seq_one_letter_code
_entity_poly.pdbx_strand_id
1 'polypeptide(L)'
;MARKRPENKKWKSRPSRRKPQKNRNTKPSRICKNNSKLSPSTKTSRQRRKKIKYENDDSVSVLTIDTEVTEESFDAQIIHDFLSEKYLSEVRQKWCVCECCTSEHPYSQMRQATKQHEKYHDCFANDIICSFCFNFKPKDNIPFCPHSRFRNLTEIPTTPECLILGFLEQRAIALMHCYMSILIIRGHQSAMKGQVVHCQADVPDNIGDLLPLPKCYEFMAVIQQKPSDENNEIKSTVRYSVSGIQILKAIKYLIQHHSGYKNKKVLPLEKIEEMFECRKEDITPIRIIDSYAYNNCTTSPPIILDSNEDFFGPSRTLKAGEDPIWKIQPGMEECTFPWIYPTGEGGELDLKRPISLKFRDYCQLRLMSADKRWQSDSIWTFRAMNLIQRDDLCAAVNYHAKKQFKQDRLCYSIYPSIGKAIRGTAAFWSVPRKHLRPMYATLSKSNIFLSVNLQDDVEFLTHIDSIRFGNIDQPNYDAIDKLSDDDYLHLVNENSALVARMCHRRMLAFEKFISNKNHPFFIDYIVSNYFFKIEFQRGGLPHLHTLLWLDNFPSVDTIDGRKAIIEFIDKFLDTSLPDKQSDPEGYLLVKKYQYHIHTFTCSKGNYKIRIRRGRKFKDEKTLDNIQAAQIKDINKNYLHENEIYEKVDPNNDPDILQSTKNKKEFFERLNCRFGSPFELANETHFRTYKEASILTRGDRDIIIKRLSEESRRIVPYNLNFLKTFRCNHDIQVVTDPWASAEYLFSYLSKNAQLEKNLIYQMSNCTSSSLMEAKTVLLKTGNAVLSHRQVGKVEASWTVLATLMYQ
;
A
#
# COMPACT_ATOMS: atom_id res chain seq x y z
N MET A 1 33.59 -31.95 -42.22
CA MET A 1 33.92 -31.42 -43.57
C MET A 1 32.74 -30.56 -44.02
N ALA A 2 32.86 -29.23 -43.87
CA ALA A 2 33.12 -28.26 -44.96
C ALA A 2 31.88 -28.06 -45.85
N ARG A 3 31.37 -26.88 -46.20
CA ARG A 3 31.77 -25.45 -46.24
C ARG A 3 30.49 -24.75 -46.79
N LYS A 4 30.08 -23.51 -46.53
CA LYS A 4 30.70 -22.21 -46.88
C LYS A 4 29.64 -21.10 -46.62
N ARG A 5 30.09 -19.91 -46.22
CA ARG A 5 29.33 -18.63 -46.25
C ARG A 5 28.90 -18.26 -47.68
N PRO A 6 27.94 -17.31 -47.82
CA PRO A 6 28.30 -16.10 -48.57
C PRO A 6 27.83 -14.78 -47.95
N GLU A 7 28.39 -13.72 -48.54
CA GLU A 7 28.59 -12.36 -48.06
C GLU A 7 27.48 -11.36 -48.43
N ASN A 8 27.46 -10.26 -47.69
CA ASN A 8 27.30 -8.86 -48.12
C ASN A 8 26.27 -8.50 -49.20
N LYS A 9 25.21 -7.77 -48.79
CA LYS A 9 24.62 -6.70 -49.62
C LYS A 9 24.49 -5.37 -48.86
N LYS A 10 25.30 -4.43 -49.35
CA LYS A 10 25.41 -2.98 -49.20
C LYS A 10 24.20 -2.22 -48.65
N TRP A 11 24.47 -1.42 -47.61
CA TRP A 11 23.69 -0.25 -47.20
C TRP A 11 23.78 0.85 -48.28
N LYS A 12 22.63 1.41 -48.68
CA LYS A 12 22.54 2.67 -49.44
C LYS A 12 22.23 3.83 -48.50
N SER A 13 22.98 4.90 -48.70
CA SER A 13 23.06 6.16 -47.96
C SER A 13 21.77 6.99 -48.00
N ARG A 14 21.43 7.62 -46.86
CA ARG A 14 20.45 8.71 -46.75
C ARG A 14 21.11 10.05 -47.11
N PRO A 15 20.44 10.96 -47.86
CA PRO A 15 21.00 12.27 -48.16
C PRO A 15 20.71 13.29 -47.04
N SER A 16 21.71 14.14 -46.81
CA SER A 16 21.73 15.28 -45.89
C SER A 16 20.73 16.37 -46.23
N ARG A 17 20.01 16.91 -45.24
CA ARG A 17 19.33 18.22 -45.36
C ARG A 17 19.70 19.17 -44.21
N ARG A 18 20.65 20.05 -44.57
CA ARG A 18 20.83 21.49 -44.30
C ARG A 18 20.15 22.12 -43.06
N LYS A 19 20.99 22.72 -42.22
CA LYS A 19 20.68 23.83 -41.29
C LYS A 19 20.38 25.13 -42.06
N PRO A 20 19.55 26.04 -41.53
CA PRO A 20 19.60 27.45 -41.90
C PRO A 20 20.13 28.33 -40.75
N GLN A 21 20.98 29.28 -41.13
CA GLN A 21 21.54 30.35 -40.31
C GLN A 21 20.66 31.59 -40.31
N LYS A 22 20.89 32.43 -39.29
CA LYS A 22 20.27 33.70 -38.89
C LYS A 22 20.02 34.73 -40.00
N ASN A 23 18.98 35.55 -39.81
CA ASN A 23 19.09 37.00 -40.07
C ASN A 23 18.24 37.85 -39.11
N ARG A 24 18.69 39.09 -38.91
CA ARG A 24 18.39 40.06 -37.84
C ARG A 24 17.28 41.08 -38.20
N ASN A 25 16.78 41.72 -37.14
CA ASN A 25 16.06 43.03 -37.03
C ASN A 25 14.58 43.02 -37.42
N THR A 26 13.62 43.54 -36.62
CA THR A 26 13.55 44.88 -35.98
C THR A 26 12.69 44.89 -34.68
N LYS A 27 12.95 45.88 -33.79
CA LYS A 27 12.16 46.25 -32.57
C LYS A 27 11.18 47.41 -32.87
N PRO A 28 10.19 47.67 -31.99
CA PRO A 28 10.29 48.80 -31.01
C PRO A 28 9.74 48.41 -29.60
N SER A 29 10.44 48.60 -28.48
CA SER A 29 10.68 49.80 -27.63
C SER A 29 9.48 50.34 -26.81
N ARG A 30 9.62 50.30 -25.47
CA ARG A 30 9.17 51.23 -24.39
C ARG A 30 9.26 50.47 -23.04
N ILE A 31 10.34 50.62 -22.26
CA ILE A 31 10.63 51.67 -21.26
C ILE A 31 9.52 51.84 -20.22
N CYS A 32 9.82 51.50 -18.96
CA CYS A 32 9.42 52.30 -17.80
C CYS A 32 10.44 52.12 -16.66
N LYS A 33 11.02 53.25 -16.23
CA LYS A 33 11.89 53.39 -15.05
C LYS A 33 11.04 53.79 -13.83
N ASN A 34 11.57 53.41 -12.67
CA ASN A 34 11.21 53.80 -11.31
C ASN A 34 10.97 55.32 -11.13
N ASN A 35 10.05 55.75 -10.25
CA ASN A 35 10.33 56.11 -8.84
C ASN A 35 9.21 56.94 -8.17
N SER A 36 9.17 56.80 -6.83
CA SER A 36 8.77 57.78 -5.79
C SER A 36 7.38 57.72 -5.13
N LYS A 37 7.41 57.15 -3.90
CA LYS A 37 7.11 57.72 -2.56
C LYS A 37 5.72 58.32 -2.22
N LEU A 38 5.26 57.85 -1.05
CA LEU A 38 4.46 58.44 0.04
C LEU A 38 3.02 57.93 0.25
N SER A 39 2.79 57.56 1.52
CA SER A 39 1.73 56.85 2.24
C SER A 39 0.54 57.76 2.65
N PRO A 40 -0.38 57.32 3.55
CA PRO A 40 -1.23 56.12 3.59
C PRO A 40 -2.72 56.51 3.75
N SER A 41 -3.68 55.71 3.26
CA SER A 41 -5.06 55.81 3.76
C SER A 41 -5.82 54.48 3.70
N THR A 42 -6.17 54.03 4.90
CA THR A 42 -7.20 53.06 5.25
C THR A 42 -8.50 53.24 4.46
N LYS A 43 -9.04 52.15 3.89
CA LYS A 43 -10.46 51.71 4.00
C LYS A 43 -10.74 50.45 3.16
N THR A 44 -10.89 49.34 3.88
CA THR A 44 -11.95 48.32 3.73
C THR A 44 -12.63 48.13 2.36
N SER A 45 -12.35 46.99 1.70
CA SER A 45 -13.39 46.21 1.01
C SER A 45 -12.95 44.75 0.83
N ARG A 46 -13.44 43.85 1.69
CA ARG A 46 -13.36 42.40 1.54
C ARG A 46 -14.21 41.98 0.33
N GLN A 47 -13.61 41.78 -0.84
CA GLN A 47 -14.22 40.99 -1.90
C GLN A 47 -13.76 39.53 -1.81
N ARG A 48 -14.71 38.68 -1.39
CA ARG A 48 -14.64 37.22 -1.42
C ARG A 48 -14.32 36.74 -2.84
N ARG A 49 -13.07 36.40 -3.13
CA ARG A 49 -12.74 35.52 -4.25
C ARG A 49 -13.04 34.08 -3.82
N LYS A 50 -14.03 33.47 -4.47
CA LYS A 50 -14.29 32.02 -4.42
C LYS A 50 -13.00 31.28 -4.80
N LYS A 51 -12.35 30.66 -3.82
CA LYS A 51 -11.30 29.66 -4.04
C LYS A 51 -11.96 28.46 -4.72
N ILE A 52 -11.61 28.22 -5.97
CA ILE A 52 -11.83 26.92 -6.62
C ILE A 52 -10.90 25.94 -5.90
N LYS A 53 -11.49 24.98 -5.18
CA LYS A 53 -10.77 23.87 -4.54
C LYS A 53 -10.11 23.04 -5.64
N TYR A 54 -8.78 22.95 -5.63
CA TYR A 54 -8.09 21.79 -6.18
C TYR A 54 -8.07 20.74 -5.06
N GLU A 55 -8.62 19.57 -5.35
CA GLU A 55 -8.49 18.37 -4.52
C GLU A 55 -6.99 18.05 -4.39
N ASN A 56 -6.49 18.03 -3.15
CA ASN A 56 -5.15 17.51 -2.87
C ASN A 56 -5.19 15.99 -3.05
N ASP A 57 -4.17 15.43 -3.71
CA ASP A 57 -4.02 13.98 -3.86
C ASP A 57 -3.43 13.42 -2.56
N ASP A 58 -4.30 12.76 -1.81
CA ASP A 58 -4.20 12.31 -0.42
C ASP A 58 -3.22 11.14 -0.16
N SER A 59 -1.99 11.21 -0.64
CA SER A 59 -0.92 10.26 -0.24
C SER A 59 0.47 10.89 -0.16
N VAL A 60 0.55 12.20 -0.40
CA VAL A 60 1.79 12.97 -0.50
C VAL A 60 1.54 14.36 0.07
N SER A 61 2.13 14.66 1.23
CA SER A 61 2.18 16.04 1.75
C SER A 61 3.52 16.68 1.40
N VAL A 62 3.48 17.97 1.07
CA VAL A 62 4.65 18.85 0.96
C VAL A 62 4.29 20.10 1.73
N LEU A 63 4.96 20.35 2.85
CA LEU A 63 4.72 21.51 3.71
C LEU A 63 6.05 22.21 3.99
N THR A 64 6.01 23.54 3.93
CA THR A 64 7.04 24.45 4.44
C THR A 64 6.67 24.86 5.86
N ILE A 65 7.60 24.74 6.79
CA ILE A 65 7.37 24.94 8.22
C ILE A 65 7.65 26.41 8.60
N ASP A 66 6.62 27.17 8.96
CA ASP A 66 6.73 28.50 9.57
C ASP A 66 6.30 28.42 11.05
N THR A 67 7.26 28.46 11.99
CA THR A 67 6.99 28.72 13.42
C THR A 67 8.16 29.45 14.09
N GLU A 68 7.83 30.50 14.84
CA GLU A 68 8.75 31.40 15.56
C GLU A 68 9.39 30.74 16.80
N VAL A 69 10.58 31.21 17.13
CA VAL A 69 11.56 30.64 18.06
C VAL A 69 11.35 31.14 19.49
N THR A 70 11.50 30.25 20.48
CA THR A 70 11.94 30.64 21.83
C THR A 70 13.12 29.73 22.19
N GLU A 71 14.28 30.34 22.40
CA GLU A 71 15.54 29.69 22.81
C GLU A 71 15.52 29.52 24.33
N GLU A 72 15.25 28.31 24.81
CA GLU A 72 15.66 27.87 26.14
C GLU A 72 16.34 26.51 26.00
N SER A 73 17.58 26.43 26.49
CA SER A 73 18.44 25.24 26.41
C SER A 73 17.97 24.18 27.41
N PHE A 74 16.99 23.37 27.02
CA PHE A 74 16.65 22.15 27.74
C PHE A 74 17.62 21.02 27.37
N ASP A 75 17.88 20.10 28.32
CA ASP A 75 18.64 18.88 28.08
C ASP A 75 18.01 18.08 26.91
N ALA A 76 18.84 17.67 25.96
CA ALA A 76 18.48 16.85 24.81
C ALA A 76 17.64 15.63 25.19
N GLN A 77 17.97 14.98 26.30
CA GLN A 77 17.26 13.80 26.78
C GLN A 77 15.86 14.15 27.30
N ILE A 78 15.71 15.28 27.99
CA ILE A 78 14.39 15.75 28.47
C ILE A 78 13.48 16.07 27.29
N ILE A 79 14.01 16.74 26.26
CA ILE A 79 13.26 17.03 25.03
C ILE A 79 12.86 15.73 24.33
N HIS A 80 13.80 14.77 24.21
CA HIS A 80 13.51 13.46 23.64
C HIS A 80 12.35 12.81 24.37
N ASP A 81 12.44 12.65 25.69
CA ASP A 81 11.44 11.94 26.48
C ASP A 81 10.08 12.63 26.40
N PHE A 82 10.04 13.97 26.45
CA PHE A 82 8.81 14.73 26.28
C PHE A 82 8.16 14.53 24.89
N LEU A 83 8.94 14.62 23.81
CA LEU A 83 8.42 14.45 22.45
C LEU A 83 8.02 12.99 22.18
N SER A 84 8.76 12.04 22.72
CA SER A 84 8.49 10.61 22.62
C SER A 84 7.20 10.26 23.36
N GLU A 85 7.00 10.77 24.57
CA GLU A 85 5.73 10.63 25.29
C GLU A 85 4.56 11.28 24.54
N LYS A 86 4.77 12.46 23.96
CA LYS A 86 3.75 13.11 23.12
C LYS A 86 3.38 12.22 21.92
N TYR A 87 4.37 11.67 21.22
CA TYR A 87 4.15 10.73 20.13
C TYR A 87 3.39 9.48 20.60
N LEU A 88 3.84 8.85 21.69
CA LEU A 88 3.23 7.66 22.25
C LEU A 88 1.79 7.92 22.68
N SER A 89 1.48 9.07 23.27
CA SER A 89 0.11 9.48 23.62
C SER A 89 -0.80 9.71 22.39
N GLU A 90 -0.21 10.09 21.26
CA GLU A 90 -0.94 10.19 20.01
C GLU A 90 -1.21 8.81 19.42
N VAL A 91 -0.25 7.88 19.42
CA VAL A 91 -0.47 6.56 18.79
C VAL A 91 -1.20 5.59 19.71
N ARG A 92 -0.82 5.46 20.99
CA ARG A 92 -1.39 4.49 21.95
C ARG A 92 -2.72 4.95 22.57
N GLN A 93 -3.69 5.29 21.72
CA GLN A 93 -5.02 5.66 22.21
C GLN A 93 -5.93 4.45 22.32
N LYS A 94 -6.78 4.45 23.36
CA LYS A 94 -7.92 3.54 23.41
C LYS A 94 -8.87 3.89 22.27
N TRP A 95 -9.38 2.87 21.60
CA TRP A 95 -10.39 3.02 20.55
C TRP A 95 -11.76 2.69 21.12
N CYS A 96 -12.73 3.53 20.81
CA CYS A 96 -14.08 3.46 21.36
C CYS A 96 -15.11 3.41 20.22
N VAL A 97 -16.22 2.73 20.48
CA VAL A 97 -17.34 2.62 19.55
C VAL A 97 -18.23 3.85 19.69
N CYS A 98 -18.65 4.43 18.55
CA CYS A 98 -19.63 5.50 18.52
C CYS A 98 -21.04 4.94 18.72
N GLU A 99 -21.78 5.40 19.73
CA GLU A 99 -23.15 4.92 20.00
C GLU A 99 -24.15 5.24 18.86
N CYS A 100 -23.88 6.32 18.11
CA CYS A 100 -24.74 6.75 17.01
C CYS A 100 -24.52 5.92 15.72
N CYS A 101 -23.27 5.67 15.32
CA CYS A 101 -22.94 5.12 14.00
C CYS A 101 -22.14 3.81 14.03
N THR A 102 -21.93 3.25 15.23
CA THR A 102 -21.18 2.02 15.53
C THR A 102 -19.74 1.99 15.02
N SER A 103 -19.24 3.07 14.43
CA SER A 103 -17.86 3.17 13.97
C SER A 103 -16.92 3.29 15.16
N GLU A 104 -15.83 2.55 15.13
CA GLU A 104 -14.74 2.66 16.09
C GLU A 104 -13.86 3.85 15.77
N HIS A 105 -13.47 4.63 16.77
CA HIS A 105 -12.55 5.76 16.61
C HIS A 105 -11.60 5.86 17.81
N PRO A 106 -10.39 6.41 17.62
CA PRO A 106 -9.51 6.72 18.74
C PRO A 106 -10.19 7.71 19.69
N TYR A 107 -9.95 7.59 20.99
CA TYR A 107 -10.60 8.39 22.03
C TYR A 107 -10.50 9.90 21.78
N SER A 108 -9.40 10.40 21.18
CA SER A 108 -9.27 11.82 20.82
C SER A 108 -10.34 12.33 19.84
N GLN A 109 -10.97 11.43 19.08
CA GLN A 109 -12.04 11.74 18.13
C GLN A 109 -13.44 11.52 18.72
N MET A 110 -13.54 11.14 19.98
CA MET A 110 -14.82 10.92 20.66
C MET A 110 -15.24 12.15 21.47
N ARG A 111 -16.54 12.36 21.60
CA ARG A 111 -17.15 13.47 22.35
C ARG A 111 -18.37 12.95 23.08
N GLN A 112 -18.65 13.54 24.24
CA GLN A 112 -19.85 13.26 25.00
C GLN A 112 -21.04 13.99 24.37
N ALA A 113 -22.10 13.25 24.05
CA ALA A 113 -23.32 13.78 23.47
C ALA A 113 -24.07 14.69 24.46
N THR A 114 -24.67 15.76 23.93
CA THR A 114 -25.54 16.67 24.68
C THR A 114 -27.01 16.38 24.41
N LYS A 115 -27.92 16.91 25.24
CA LYS A 115 -29.38 16.81 25.01
C LYS A 115 -29.86 17.26 23.63
N GLN A 116 -29.11 18.12 22.94
CA GLN A 116 -29.48 18.52 21.56
C GLN A 116 -29.33 17.38 20.55
N HIS A 117 -28.40 16.46 20.80
CA HIS A 117 -28.13 15.34 19.90
C HIS A 117 -29.26 14.32 19.90
N GLU A 118 -29.96 14.12 21.02
CA GLU A 118 -31.13 13.23 21.14
C GLU A 118 -32.22 13.52 20.08
N LYS A 119 -32.29 14.76 19.60
CA LYS A 119 -33.25 15.16 18.56
C LYS A 119 -32.94 14.57 17.19
N TYR A 120 -31.65 14.47 16.86
CA TYR A 120 -31.16 14.21 15.50
C TYR A 120 -30.30 12.94 15.38
N HIS A 121 -30.04 12.27 16.50
CA HIS A 121 -29.24 11.06 16.62
C HIS A 121 -30.00 10.00 17.43
N ASP A 122 -29.53 8.77 17.35
CA ASP A 122 -29.97 7.67 18.21
C ASP A 122 -29.00 7.47 19.38
N CYS A 123 -28.86 8.52 20.19
CA CYS A 123 -28.05 8.50 21.39
C CYS A 123 -28.70 9.35 22.49
N PHE A 124 -28.39 9.04 23.74
CA PHE A 124 -28.79 9.78 24.92
C PHE A 124 -27.76 10.85 25.28
N ALA A 125 -28.16 11.84 26.07
CA ALA A 125 -27.21 12.72 26.74
C ALA A 125 -26.22 11.87 27.56
N ASN A 126 -24.94 12.18 27.43
CA ASN A 126 -23.78 11.47 27.99
C ASN A 126 -23.25 10.26 27.19
N ASP A 127 -23.95 9.81 26.15
CA ASP A 127 -23.40 8.79 25.26
C ASP A 127 -22.13 9.30 24.56
N ILE A 128 -21.22 8.38 24.25
CA ILE A 128 -19.98 8.71 23.57
C ILE A 128 -20.18 8.56 22.06
N ILE A 129 -20.06 9.67 21.33
CA ILE A 129 -20.24 9.72 19.87
C ILE A 129 -18.98 10.26 19.18
N CYS A 130 -18.76 9.86 17.93
CA CYS A 130 -17.61 10.34 17.16
C CYS A 130 -17.76 11.82 16.77
N SER A 131 -16.63 12.48 16.52
CA SER A 131 -16.58 13.90 16.16
C SER A 131 -17.39 14.22 14.91
N PHE A 132 -17.56 13.28 13.98
CA PHE A 132 -18.42 13.48 12.82
C PHE A 132 -19.90 13.58 13.21
N CYS A 133 -20.37 12.64 14.04
CA CYS A 133 -21.74 12.65 14.55
C CYS A 133 -21.97 13.88 15.44
N PHE A 134 -21.03 14.20 16.34
CA PHE A 134 -21.14 15.37 17.21
C PHE A 134 -21.24 16.70 16.44
N ASN A 135 -20.50 16.83 15.33
CA ASN A 135 -20.52 18.06 14.53
C ASN A 135 -21.65 18.09 13.49
N PHE A 136 -22.51 17.07 13.45
CA PHE A 136 -23.64 17.04 12.52
C PHE A 136 -24.59 18.21 12.78
N LYS A 137 -25.03 18.85 11.71
CA LYS A 137 -26.04 19.91 11.76
C LYS A 137 -27.18 19.56 10.82
N PRO A 138 -28.42 19.45 11.33
CA PRO A 138 -29.57 19.10 10.52
C PRO A 138 -29.86 20.17 9.47
N LYS A 139 -30.45 19.75 8.35
CA LYS A 139 -30.96 20.59 7.26
C LYS A 139 -32.32 20.06 6.83
N ASP A 140 -33.10 20.85 6.09
CA ASP A 140 -34.45 20.46 5.66
C ASP A 140 -34.49 19.08 4.97
N ASN A 141 -33.52 18.80 4.08
CA ASN A 141 -33.44 17.52 3.36
C ASN A 141 -32.66 16.43 4.10
N ILE A 142 -32.05 16.73 5.25
CA ILE A 142 -31.23 15.83 6.06
C ILE A 142 -31.55 16.13 7.53
N PRO A 143 -32.75 15.74 8.02
CA PRO A 143 -33.26 16.17 9.32
C PRO A 143 -32.58 15.48 10.50
N PHE A 144 -31.90 14.35 10.27
CA PHE A 144 -31.16 13.61 11.27
C PHE A 144 -29.82 13.12 10.71
N CYS A 145 -28.94 12.61 11.56
CA CYS A 145 -27.61 12.17 11.18
C CYS A 145 -27.67 11.03 10.14
N PRO A 146 -27.09 11.17 8.95
CA PRO A 146 -27.10 10.11 7.92
C PRO A 146 -26.40 8.83 8.37
N HIS A 147 -25.50 8.91 9.36
CA HIS A 147 -24.75 7.77 9.86
C HIS A 147 -25.44 7.09 11.05
N SER A 148 -26.61 7.58 11.46
CA SER A 148 -27.35 7.02 12.59
C SER A 148 -27.87 5.63 12.28
N ARG A 149 -27.50 4.62 13.09
CA ARG A 149 -27.81 3.22 12.80
C ARG A 149 -29.30 2.91 12.72
N PHE A 150 -30.11 3.49 13.60
CA PHE A 150 -31.53 3.19 13.67
C PHE A 150 -32.34 4.13 12.77
N ARG A 151 -32.14 5.45 12.85
CA ARG A 151 -32.85 6.44 12.02
C ARG A 151 -32.58 6.27 10.53
N ASN A 152 -31.37 5.86 10.15
CA ASN A 152 -31.04 5.64 8.74
C ASN A 152 -30.96 4.17 8.33
N LEU A 153 -31.51 3.27 9.15
CA LEU A 153 -31.67 1.85 8.83
C LEU A 153 -30.37 1.19 8.35
N THR A 154 -29.26 1.45 9.05
CA THR A 154 -27.98 0.78 8.78
C THR A 154 -27.64 -0.30 9.80
N GLU A 155 -28.41 -0.43 10.88
CA GLU A 155 -28.24 -1.53 11.83
C GLU A 155 -28.53 -2.88 11.16
N ILE A 156 -27.65 -3.86 11.39
CA ILE A 156 -27.82 -5.23 10.90
C ILE A 156 -27.88 -6.17 12.10
N PRO A 157 -28.88 -7.06 12.19
CA PRO A 157 -28.97 -7.98 13.32
C PRO A 157 -27.78 -8.95 13.36
N THR A 158 -27.56 -9.54 14.53
CA THR A 158 -26.51 -10.54 14.75
C THR A 158 -26.67 -11.72 13.80
N THR A 159 -25.56 -12.22 13.24
CA THR A 159 -25.60 -13.41 12.38
C THR A 159 -26.07 -14.63 13.19
N PRO A 160 -27.18 -15.27 12.81
CA PRO A 160 -27.64 -16.50 13.44
C PRO A 160 -26.61 -17.63 13.30
N GLU A 161 -26.58 -18.55 14.26
CA GLU A 161 -25.62 -19.67 14.25
C GLU A 161 -25.70 -20.53 12.98
N CYS A 162 -26.91 -20.68 12.40
CA CYS A 162 -27.10 -21.40 11.14
C CYS A 162 -26.44 -20.73 9.92
N LEU A 163 -26.07 -19.45 10.02
CA LEU A 163 -25.38 -18.68 8.98
C LEU A 163 -23.88 -18.51 9.26
N ILE A 164 -23.35 -19.15 10.31
CA ILE A 164 -21.90 -19.31 10.51
C ILE A 164 -21.46 -20.48 9.63
N LEU A 165 -21.05 -20.14 8.40
CA LEU A 165 -20.79 -21.06 7.31
C LEU A 165 -19.34 -20.97 6.84
N GLY A 166 -18.77 -22.09 6.39
CA GLY A 166 -17.50 -22.14 5.68
C GLY A 166 -17.60 -21.57 4.26
N PHE A 167 -16.46 -21.36 3.59
CA PHE A 167 -16.41 -20.68 2.30
C PHE A 167 -17.33 -21.30 1.22
N LEU A 168 -17.30 -22.62 1.04
CA LEU A 168 -18.13 -23.29 0.02
C LEU A 168 -19.63 -23.26 0.38
N GLU A 169 -19.96 -23.38 1.67
CA GLU A 169 -21.34 -23.29 2.15
C GLU A 169 -21.93 -21.90 1.92
N GLN A 170 -21.16 -20.84 2.21
CA GLN A 170 -21.52 -19.46 1.92
C GLN A 170 -21.83 -19.27 0.44
N ARG A 171 -20.99 -19.81 -0.45
CA ARG A 171 -21.24 -19.77 -1.90
C ARG A 171 -22.47 -20.56 -2.29
N ALA A 172 -22.68 -21.75 -1.73
CA ALA A 172 -23.82 -22.60 -2.06
C ALA A 172 -25.15 -21.90 -1.86
N ILE A 173 -25.28 -21.14 -0.77
CA ILE A 173 -26.54 -20.48 -0.41
C ILE A 173 -26.75 -19.14 -1.10
N ALA A 174 -25.70 -18.50 -1.64
CA ALA A 174 -25.78 -17.14 -2.18
C ALA A 174 -26.60 -17.10 -3.47
N LEU A 175 -27.51 -16.12 -3.57
CA LEU A 175 -28.30 -15.87 -4.79
C LEU A 175 -27.52 -15.08 -5.86
N MET A 176 -26.39 -14.50 -5.46
CA MET A 176 -25.50 -13.73 -6.31
C MET A 176 -24.05 -14.08 -6.00
N HIS A 177 -23.27 -14.40 -7.03
CA HIS A 177 -21.85 -14.65 -6.87
C HIS A 177 -21.02 -13.43 -7.28
N CYS A 178 -20.07 -13.08 -6.42
CA CYS A 178 -19.06 -12.08 -6.70
C CYS A 178 -17.76 -12.77 -7.16
N TYR A 179 -17.53 -12.83 -8.47
CA TYR A 179 -16.34 -13.43 -9.07
C TYR A 179 -15.18 -12.43 -9.07
N MET A 180 -14.06 -12.83 -8.49
CA MET A 180 -12.80 -12.10 -8.46
C MET A 180 -11.64 -13.07 -8.23
N SER A 181 -10.41 -12.70 -8.60
CA SER A 181 -9.22 -13.50 -8.24
C SER A 181 -8.69 -13.03 -6.89
N ILE A 182 -8.76 -13.91 -5.89
CA ILE A 182 -8.10 -13.71 -4.60
C ILE A 182 -6.85 -14.58 -4.58
N LEU A 183 -5.73 -13.94 -4.25
CA LEU A 183 -4.43 -14.55 -4.03
C LEU A 183 -4.17 -14.56 -2.53
N ILE A 184 -3.70 -15.69 -2.02
CA ILE A 184 -3.14 -15.75 -0.67
C ILE A 184 -1.64 -15.51 -0.78
N ILE A 185 -1.16 -14.53 -0.03
CA ILE A 185 0.24 -14.11 -0.02
C ILE A 185 0.77 -14.37 1.39
N ARG A 186 1.90 -15.08 1.49
CA ARG A 186 2.60 -15.31 2.78
C ARG A 186 1.69 -15.93 3.86
N GLY A 187 1.16 -17.12 3.60
CA GLY A 187 0.36 -17.86 4.56
C GLY A 187 -1.09 -17.39 4.64
N HIS A 188 -1.34 -16.18 5.15
CA HIS A 188 -2.69 -15.76 5.56
C HIS A 188 -3.17 -14.41 4.98
N GLN A 189 -2.34 -13.61 4.32
CA GLN A 189 -2.81 -12.33 3.76
C GLN A 189 -3.52 -12.51 2.42
N SER A 190 -4.70 -11.92 2.30
CA SER A 190 -5.44 -11.90 1.03
C SER A 190 -5.02 -10.72 0.16
N ALA A 191 -5.00 -10.92 -1.15
CA ALA A 191 -4.87 -9.86 -2.15
C ALA A 191 -5.78 -10.13 -3.36
N MET A 192 -6.31 -9.07 -3.97
CA MET A 192 -7.11 -9.19 -5.19
C MET A 192 -6.25 -8.92 -6.43
N LYS A 193 -6.51 -9.67 -7.49
CA LYS A 193 -6.08 -9.35 -8.86
C LYS A 193 -7.29 -9.45 -9.80
N GLY A 194 -7.39 -8.58 -10.79
CA GLY A 194 -8.49 -8.61 -11.77
C GLY A 194 -9.67 -7.72 -11.42
N GLN A 195 -10.81 -7.98 -12.07
CA GLN A 195 -12.06 -7.26 -11.84
C GLN A 195 -12.98 -8.05 -10.94
N VAL A 196 -13.92 -7.31 -10.36
CA VAL A 196 -15.08 -7.88 -9.71
C VAL A 196 -16.23 -7.93 -10.71
N VAL A 197 -16.80 -9.13 -10.86
CA VAL A 197 -17.96 -9.40 -11.71
C VAL A 197 -19.04 -10.07 -10.87
N HIS A 198 -20.27 -9.59 -10.96
CA HIS A 198 -21.41 -10.21 -10.30
C HIS A 198 -22.14 -11.08 -11.30
N CYS A 199 -22.50 -12.31 -10.93
CA CYS A 199 -23.41 -13.13 -11.73
C CYS A 199 -24.52 -13.68 -10.82
N GLN A 200 -25.70 -13.91 -11.41
CA GLN A 200 -26.74 -14.64 -10.71
C GLN A 200 -26.28 -16.07 -10.42
N ALA A 201 -26.72 -16.61 -9.30
CA ALA A 201 -26.46 -17.98 -8.91
C ALA A 201 -27.78 -18.73 -8.77
N ASP A 202 -27.82 -19.96 -9.29
CA ASP A 202 -28.92 -20.88 -9.10
C ASP A 202 -28.59 -21.76 -7.88
N VAL A 203 -29.26 -21.47 -6.76
CA VAL A 203 -28.99 -22.14 -5.48
C VAL A 203 -29.33 -23.64 -5.54
N PRO A 204 -30.47 -24.10 -6.10
CA PRO A 204 -30.71 -25.52 -6.37
C PRO A 204 -29.57 -26.19 -7.14
N ASP A 205 -29.14 -25.61 -8.26
CA ASP A 205 -28.05 -26.15 -9.07
C ASP A 205 -26.75 -26.17 -8.29
N ASN A 206 -26.43 -25.11 -7.52
CA ASN A 206 -25.23 -25.07 -6.69
C ASN A 206 -25.22 -26.18 -5.63
N ILE A 207 -26.36 -26.43 -4.99
CA ILE A 207 -26.52 -27.50 -4.00
C ILE A 207 -26.43 -28.86 -4.69
N GLY A 208 -27.04 -29.01 -5.87
CA GLY A 208 -26.96 -30.23 -6.67
C GLY A 208 -25.56 -30.52 -7.19
N ASP A 209 -24.81 -29.49 -7.53
CA ASP A 209 -23.40 -29.58 -7.88
C ASP A 209 -22.58 -29.97 -6.64
N LEU A 210 -22.92 -29.53 -5.43
CA LEU A 210 -22.21 -29.95 -4.22
C LEU A 210 -22.59 -31.36 -3.73
N LEU A 211 -23.80 -31.85 -4.01
CA LEU A 211 -24.36 -33.11 -3.46
C LEU A 211 -24.54 -34.20 -4.53
N PRO A 212 -24.60 -35.50 -4.18
CA PRO A 212 -24.49 -36.08 -2.85
C PRO A 212 -23.05 -36.30 -2.42
N LEU A 213 -22.82 -36.19 -1.10
CA LEU A 213 -21.50 -36.41 -0.49
C LEU A 213 -21.34 -37.88 -0.17
N PRO A 214 -20.24 -38.55 -0.54
CA PRO A 214 -19.91 -39.85 0.04
C PRO A 214 -19.86 -39.77 1.57
N LYS A 215 -20.23 -40.85 2.28
CA LYS A 215 -20.45 -40.91 3.75
C LYS A 215 -19.27 -40.48 4.64
N CYS A 216 -18.12 -40.09 4.10
CA CYS A 216 -16.86 -40.04 4.85
C CYS A 216 -15.81 -39.00 4.41
N TYR A 217 -16.17 -37.93 3.68
CA TYR A 217 -15.16 -36.96 3.23
C TYR A 217 -15.44 -35.51 3.62
N GLU A 218 -14.43 -34.90 4.25
CA GLU A 218 -14.01 -33.51 3.98
C GLU A 218 -13.79 -33.36 2.47
N PHE A 219 -14.30 -32.29 1.86
CA PHE A 219 -14.20 -32.14 0.41
C PHE A 219 -12.82 -31.61 0.03
N MET A 220 -12.39 -31.98 -1.16
CA MET A 220 -11.23 -31.37 -1.80
C MET A 220 -11.72 -30.51 -2.96
N ALA A 221 -11.47 -29.20 -2.92
CA ALA A 221 -11.55 -28.37 -4.12
C ALA A 221 -10.13 -28.18 -4.64
N VAL A 222 -9.72 -29.00 -5.61
CA VAL A 222 -8.41 -28.88 -6.25
C VAL A 222 -8.41 -27.59 -7.08
N ILE A 223 -7.69 -26.56 -6.62
CA ILE A 223 -7.38 -25.40 -7.45
C ILE A 223 -6.16 -25.77 -8.28
N GLN A 224 -6.39 -26.22 -9.51
CA GLN A 224 -5.31 -26.47 -10.46
C GLN A 224 -4.73 -25.12 -10.89
N GLN A 225 -3.55 -24.75 -10.38
CA GLN A 225 -2.77 -23.67 -10.97
C GLN A 225 -2.13 -24.20 -12.26
N LYS A 226 -2.42 -23.60 -13.42
CA LYS A 226 -1.72 -23.95 -14.66
C LYS A 226 -0.19 -23.81 -14.44
N PRO A 227 0.62 -24.82 -14.80
CA PRO A 227 2.05 -24.76 -14.60
C PRO A 227 2.67 -23.66 -15.47
N SER A 228 3.64 -22.94 -14.91
CA SER A 228 4.45 -21.97 -15.63
C SER A 228 5.67 -22.57 -16.33
N ASP A 229 5.92 -23.87 -16.16
CA ASP A 229 7.14 -24.53 -16.65
C ASP A 229 6.82 -25.97 -17.10
N GLU A 230 7.58 -26.49 -18.07
CA GLU A 230 7.40 -27.76 -18.79
C GLU A 230 7.41 -29.05 -17.93
N ASN A 231 7.40 -28.93 -16.60
CA ASN A 231 7.25 -30.06 -15.68
C ASN A 231 5.86 -29.99 -15.03
N ASN A 232 4.99 -30.94 -15.41
CA ASN A 232 3.63 -31.17 -14.90
C ASN A 232 3.59 -31.54 -13.40
N GLU A 233 4.18 -30.72 -12.52
CA GLU A 233 4.04 -30.88 -11.07
C GLU A 233 2.89 -30.00 -10.54
N ILE A 234 1.91 -30.68 -9.95
CA ILE A 234 0.72 -30.10 -9.34
C ILE A 234 1.15 -29.26 -8.13
N LYS A 235 1.07 -27.94 -8.25
CA LYS A 235 1.37 -27.02 -7.15
C LYS A 235 0.10 -26.80 -6.31
N SER A 236 -0.05 -27.64 -5.28
CA SER A 236 -1.00 -27.55 -4.14
C SER A 236 -2.48 -27.84 -4.40
N THR A 237 -3.10 -28.56 -3.44
CA THR A 237 -4.53 -28.86 -3.36
C THR A 237 -5.10 -28.21 -2.10
N VAL A 238 -6.19 -27.46 -2.21
CA VAL A 238 -6.89 -26.87 -1.06
C VAL A 238 -8.10 -27.76 -0.71
N ARG A 239 -8.31 -28.03 0.58
CA ARG A 239 -9.45 -28.82 1.06
C ARG A 239 -10.45 -27.92 1.76
N TYR A 240 -11.73 -28.14 1.53
CA TYR A 240 -12.82 -27.43 2.18
C TYR A 240 -13.79 -28.45 2.76
N SER A 241 -14.18 -28.31 4.03
CA SER A 241 -15.27 -29.11 4.57
C SER A 241 -16.61 -28.43 4.28
N VAL A 242 -17.66 -29.22 3.98
CA VAL A 242 -19.01 -28.71 3.75
C VAL A 242 -20.01 -29.59 4.49
N SER A 243 -20.90 -28.98 5.25
CA SER A 243 -21.98 -29.65 5.96
C SER A 243 -23.31 -29.42 5.25
N GLY A 244 -23.86 -30.49 4.67
CA GLY A 244 -25.19 -30.46 4.06
C GLY A 244 -26.29 -30.04 5.04
N ILE A 245 -26.21 -30.52 6.28
CA ILE A 245 -27.14 -30.16 7.36
C ILE A 245 -27.09 -28.65 7.63
N GLN A 246 -25.89 -28.08 7.63
CA GLN A 246 -25.71 -26.65 7.89
C GLN A 246 -26.27 -25.81 6.73
N ILE A 247 -26.03 -26.21 5.48
CA ILE A 247 -26.64 -25.60 4.29
C ILE A 247 -28.16 -25.63 4.38
N LEU A 248 -28.76 -26.77 4.75
CA LEU A 248 -30.21 -26.91 4.88
C LEU A 248 -30.77 -25.98 5.97
N LYS A 249 -30.13 -25.92 7.14
CA LYS A 249 -30.50 -25.00 8.23
C LYS A 249 -30.42 -23.54 7.79
N ALA A 250 -29.34 -23.16 7.10
CA ALA A 250 -29.14 -21.82 6.56
C ALA A 250 -30.26 -21.43 5.58
N ILE A 251 -30.58 -22.31 4.62
CA ILE A 251 -31.62 -22.05 3.62
C ILE A 251 -33.00 -21.91 4.25
N LYS A 252 -33.36 -22.81 5.18
CA LYS A 252 -34.62 -22.72 5.93
C LYS A 252 -34.76 -21.36 6.61
N TYR A 253 -33.70 -20.91 7.27
CA TYR A 253 -33.67 -19.59 7.89
C TYR A 253 -33.84 -18.47 6.85
N LEU A 254 -33.09 -18.50 5.75
CA LEU A 254 -33.13 -17.44 4.74
C LEU A 254 -34.50 -17.35 4.06
N ILE A 255 -35.15 -18.46 3.74
CA ILE A 255 -36.52 -18.47 3.18
C ILE A 255 -37.51 -17.78 4.14
N GLN A 256 -37.39 -18.03 5.45
CA GLN A 256 -38.29 -17.48 6.46
C GLN A 256 -38.02 -16.00 6.77
N HIS A 257 -36.75 -15.57 6.74
CA HIS A 257 -36.36 -14.27 7.28
C HIS A 257 -35.81 -13.29 6.24
N HIS A 258 -35.15 -13.74 5.19
CA HIS A 258 -34.44 -12.89 4.24
C HIS A 258 -35.34 -12.42 3.08
N SER A 259 -35.46 -11.11 2.90
CA SER A 259 -36.32 -10.46 1.88
C SER A 259 -36.11 -11.01 0.45
N GLY A 260 -34.85 -11.17 0.04
CA GLY A 260 -34.45 -11.73 -1.26
C GLY A 260 -34.84 -13.20 -1.51
N TYR A 261 -35.01 -14.01 -0.46
CA TYR A 261 -35.39 -15.43 -0.59
C TYR A 261 -36.90 -15.64 -0.53
N LYS A 262 -37.64 -14.74 0.15
CA LYS A 262 -39.11 -14.79 0.23
C LYS A 262 -39.81 -14.64 -1.13
N ASN A 263 -39.28 -13.77 -1.98
CA ASN A 263 -39.94 -13.35 -3.23
C ASN A 263 -39.50 -14.15 -4.47
N LYS A 264 -38.45 -14.94 -4.35
CA LYS A 264 -37.91 -15.72 -5.46
C LYS A 264 -38.50 -17.13 -5.40
N LYS A 265 -39.12 -17.60 -6.50
CA LYS A 265 -39.61 -18.98 -6.73
C LYS A 265 -38.49 -20.06 -6.71
N VAL A 266 -37.41 -19.85 -5.96
CA VAL A 266 -36.10 -20.42 -6.23
C VAL A 266 -35.85 -21.72 -5.48
N LEU A 267 -36.67 -22.13 -4.52
CA LEU A 267 -36.35 -23.27 -3.68
C LEU A 267 -37.65 -23.99 -3.25
N PRO A 268 -38.14 -25.02 -3.97
CA PRO A 268 -39.08 -25.94 -3.35
C PRO A 268 -38.33 -26.59 -2.20
N LEU A 269 -38.67 -26.19 -0.96
CA LEU A 269 -37.99 -26.69 0.24
C LEU A 269 -38.01 -28.22 0.24
N GLU A 270 -39.11 -28.81 -0.23
CA GLU A 270 -39.30 -30.23 -0.48
C GLU A 270 -38.21 -30.84 -1.36
N LYS A 271 -37.85 -30.24 -2.51
CA LYS A 271 -36.76 -30.75 -3.38
C LYS A 271 -35.40 -30.70 -2.71
N ILE A 272 -35.14 -29.65 -1.92
CA ILE A 272 -33.86 -29.52 -1.20
C ILE A 272 -33.82 -30.52 -0.06
N GLU A 273 -34.92 -30.68 0.67
CA GLU A 273 -35.08 -31.69 1.71
C GLU A 273 -34.90 -33.09 1.12
N GLU A 274 -35.51 -33.42 -0.03
CA GLU A 274 -35.30 -34.67 -0.77
C GLU A 274 -33.82 -34.92 -1.11
N MET A 275 -33.08 -33.88 -1.51
CA MET A 275 -31.62 -33.97 -1.75
C MET A 275 -30.82 -34.32 -0.48
N PHE A 276 -31.37 -34.05 0.70
CA PHE A 276 -30.78 -34.35 2.01
C PHE A 276 -31.42 -35.54 2.74
N GLU A 277 -32.60 -36.02 2.34
CA GLU A 277 -33.34 -37.13 2.96
C GLU A 277 -32.62 -38.48 2.84
N CYS A 278 -31.67 -38.57 1.91
CA CYS A 278 -30.80 -39.73 1.74
C CYS A 278 -29.56 -39.63 2.66
N ARG A 279 -29.73 -39.60 4.00
CA ARG A 279 -28.77 -40.02 5.07
C ARG A 279 -29.14 -39.45 6.47
N LYS A 280 -29.90 -40.23 7.24
CA LYS A 280 -30.08 -40.07 8.70
C LYS A 280 -29.06 -40.93 9.46
N GLU A 281 -27.80 -40.53 9.51
CA GLU A 281 -26.87 -41.05 10.52
C GLU A 281 -26.03 -39.87 11.03
N ASP A 282 -26.06 -39.65 12.35
CA ASP A 282 -25.39 -38.56 13.05
C ASP A 282 -23.88 -38.59 12.78
N ILE A 283 -23.41 -37.71 11.92
CA ILE A 283 -21.99 -37.37 11.85
C ILE A 283 -21.83 -36.09 12.66
N THR A 284 -21.19 -36.20 13.82
CA THR A 284 -20.65 -35.04 14.54
C THR A 284 -19.85 -34.20 13.55
N PRO A 285 -20.23 -32.95 13.26
CA PRO A 285 -19.47 -32.12 12.34
C PRO A 285 -18.11 -31.88 12.99
N ILE A 286 -17.06 -32.50 12.44
CA ILE A 286 -15.71 -32.04 12.71
C ILE A 286 -15.62 -30.70 11.98
N ARG A 287 -15.86 -29.61 12.72
CA ARG A 287 -15.43 -28.27 12.31
C ARG A 287 -13.90 -28.31 12.30
N ILE A 288 -13.33 -28.76 11.18
CA ILE A 288 -11.98 -28.35 10.84
C ILE A 288 -12.10 -26.86 10.55
N ILE A 289 -11.62 -26.05 11.49
CA ILE A 289 -11.24 -24.67 11.23
C ILE A 289 -10.36 -24.75 10.00
N ASP A 290 -10.77 -24.14 8.89
CA ASP A 290 -10.05 -24.16 7.62
C ASP A 290 -8.55 -24.04 7.87
N SER A 291 -7.83 -25.16 7.82
CA SER A 291 -6.41 -25.20 8.10
C SER A 291 -5.72 -24.65 6.86
N TYR A 292 -5.47 -23.35 6.85
CA TYR A 292 -4.75 -22.68 5.78
C TYR A 292 -3.33 -23.25 5.68
N ALA A 293 -3.09 -24.13 4.71
CA ALA A 293 -1.76 -24.62 4.39
C ALA A 293 -1.30 -24.10 3.02
N TYR A 294 -0.36 -23.13 3.06
CA TYR A 294 0.87 -22.94 2.25
C TYR A 294 0.91 -23.51 0.80
N ASN A 295 1.39 -22.83 -0.25
CA ASN A 295 2.66 -22.12 -0.39
C ASN A 295 2.70 -21.25 -1.69
N ASN A 296 3.67 -20.36 -1.74
CA ASN A 296 3.94 -19.33 -2.76
C ASN A 296 3.72 -19.71 -4.24
N CYS A 297 2.87 -18.96 -4.98
CA CYS A 297 3.13 -18.73 -6.40
C CYS A 297 2.65 -17.35 -6.88
N THR A 298 3.60 -16.59 -7.40
CA THR A 298 3.38 -15.38 -8.18
C THR A 298 2.76 -15.73 -9.53
N THR A 299 1.93 -14.82 -10.03
CA THR A 299 1.49 -14.68 -11.43
C THR A 299 0.60 -15.77 -12.03
N SER A 300 -0.74 -15.59 -11.95
CA SER A 300 -1.70 -15.70 -13.08
C SER A 300 -3.13 -15.27 -12.65
N PRO A 301 -4.05 -14.95 -13.60
CA PRO A 301 -5.36 -14.32 -13.34
C PRO A 301 -6.44 -15.42 -13.05
N PRO A 302 -7.78 -15.16 -13.10
CA PRO A 302 -8.76 -15.91 -12.31
C PRO A 302 -8.76 -17.40 -12.61
N ILE A 303 -9.12 -18.16 -11.57
CA ILE A 303 -9.51 -19.57 -11.65
C ILE A 303 -10.62 -19.67 -12.70
N ILE A 304 -10.25 -20.12 -13.90
CA ILE A 304 -11.13 -20.81 -14.83
C ILE A 304 -10.81 -22.28 -14.59
N LEU A 305 -11.80 -23.04 -14.12
CA LEU A 305 -11.71 -24.48 -13.95
C LEU A 305 -11.75 -25.12 -15.33
N ASP A 306 -10.58 -25.20 -15.98
CA ASP A 306 -10.41 -26.00 -17.18
C ASP A 306 -10.42 -27.47 -16.77
N SER A 307 -11.50 -28.16 -17.15
CA SER A 307 -11.58 -29.61 -17.16
C SER A 307 -10.55 -30.14 -18.15
N ASN A 308 -9.56 -30.90 -17.67
CA ASN A 308 -9.00 -32.11 -18.29
C ASN A 308 -7.64 -32.43 -17.66
N GLU A 309 -7.65 -33.20 -16.57
CA GLU A 309 -6.58 -34.14 -16.23
C GLU A 309 -7.10 -35.09 -15.15
N ASP A 310 -6.82 -36.39 -15.32
CA ASP A 310 -7.38 -37.48 -14.53
C ASP A 310 -6.88 -37.46 -13.08
N PHE A 311 -7.74 -37.02 -12.17
CA PHE A 311 -7.58 -37.21 -10.72
C PHE A 311 -8.68 -38.11 -10.18
N PHE A 312 -8.29 -39.09 -9.36
CA PHE A 312 -9.20 -39.97 -8.63
C PHE A 312 -9.86 -39.22 -7.46
N GLY A 313 -10.84 -38.36 -7.78
CA GLY A 313 -11.74 -37.67 -6.85
C GLY A 313 -12.63 -36.67 -7.61
N PRO A 314 -13.94 -36.56 -7.33
CA PRO A 314 -14.84 -35.70 -8.10
C PRO A 314 -14.53 -34.21 -7.84
N SER A 315 -13.90 -33.53 -8.82
CA SER A 315 -13.81 -32.06 -8.84
C SER A 315 -15.16 -31.50 -9.30
N ARG A 316 -15.81 -30.66 -8.49
CA ARG A 316 -17.10 -30.04 -8.81
C ARG A 316 -17.03 -28.52 -8.66
N THR A 317 -17.49 -27.81 -9.68
CA THR A 317 -17.46 -26.34 -9.77
C THR A 317 -18.89 -25.80 -9.71
N LEU A 318 -19.14 -24.80 -8.87
CA LEU A 318 -20.43 -24.09 -8.86
C LEU A 318 -20.60 -23.29 -10.15
N LYS A 319 -21.71 -23.50 -10.86
CA LYS A 319 -22.01 -22.78 -12.11
C LYS A 319 -22.24 -21.29 -11.85
N ALA A 320 -21.73 -20.46 -12.75
CA ALA A 320 -22.12 -19.06 -12.86
C ALA A 320 -23.38 -18.97 -13.74
N GLY A 321 -24.33 -18.09 -13.41
CA GLY A 321 -25.35 -17.68 -14.38
C GLY A 321 -24.72 -17.05 -15.62
N GLU A 322 -25.40 -17.15 -16.76
CA GLU A 322 -24.83 -16.82 -18.08
C GLU A 322 -24.50 -15.32 -18.27
N ASP A 323 -25.25 -14.42 -17.60
CA ASP A 323 -25.10 -12.97 -17.81
C ASP A 323 -24.39 -12.23 -16.65
N PRO A 324 -23.26 -11.55 -16.92
CA PRO A 324 -22.58 -10.72 -15.93
C PRO A 324 -23.33 -9.42 -15.66
N ILE A 325 -23.54 -9.12 -14.38
CA ILE A 325 -24.13 -7.89 -13.87
C ILE A 325 -23.01 -6.91 -13.51
N TRP A 326 -22.96 -5.80 -14.25
CA TRP A 326 -21.90 -4.79 -14.12
C TRP A 326 -22.29 -3.57 -13.30
N LYS A 327 -23.59 -3.37 -13.05
CA LYS A 327 -24.14 -2.27 -12.29
C LYS A 327 -24.77 -2.81 -11.02
N ILE A 328 -24.48 -2.16 -9.91
CA ILE A 328 -25.11 -2.45 -8.63
C ILE A 328 -26.62 -2.19 -8.74
N GLN A 329 -27.41 -3.09 -8.16
CA GLN A 329 -28.86 -3.00 -8.05
C GLN A 329 -29.30 -3.14 -6.59
N PRO A 330 -30.45 -2.59 -6.18
CA PRO A 330 -31.01 -2.80 -4.84
C PRO A 330 -31.13 -4.30 -4.52
N GLY A 331 -30.74 -4.71 -3.31
CA GLY A 331 -30.77 -6.10 -2.85
C GLY A 331 -29.60 -6.97 -3.32
N MET A 332 -28.71 -6.46 -4.19
CA MET A 332 -27.64 -7.26 -4.79
C MET A 332 -26.57 -7.64 -3.76
N GLU A 333 -26.20 -6.73 -2.86
CA GLU A 333 -25.19 -6.98 -1.84
C GLU A 333 -25.70 -8.00 -0.82
N GLU A 334 -26.93 -7.82 -0.38
CA GLU A 334 -27.62 -8.68 0.57
C GLU A 334 -27.74 -10.12 0.02
N CYS A 335 -28.07 -10.26 -1.26
CA CYS A 335 -28.09 -11.55 -1.96
C CYS A 335 -26.69 -12.13 -2.22
N THR A 336 -25.64 -11.32 -2.20
CA THR A 336 -24.24 -11.76 -2.37
C THR A 336 -23.66 -12.26 -1.05
N PHE A 337 -24.03 -11.63 0.08
CA PHE A 337 -23.51 -11.92 1.41
C PHE A 337 -24.65 -12.18 2.43
N PRO A 338 -25.51 -13.19 2.21
CA PRO A 338 -26.64 -13.48 3.11
C PRO A 338 -26.22 -13.80 4.56
N TRP A 339 -24.98 -14.25 4.79
CA TRP A 339 -24.42 -14.44 6.13
C TRP A 339 -24.04 -13.13 6.84
N ILE A 340 -23.75 -12.07 6.08
CA ILE A 340 -23.54 -10.72 6.59
C ILE A 340 -24.89 -10.01 6.76
N TYR A 341 -25.84 -10.23 5.85
CA TYR A 341 -27.16 -9.60 5.82
C TYR A 341 -28.31 -10.60 6.03
N PRO A 342 -28.49 -11.18 7.23
CA PRO A 342 -29.41 -12.30 7.46
C PRO A 342 -30.89 -11.97 7.18
N THR A 343 -31.31 -10.70 7.24
CA THR A 343 -32.68 -10.26 6.94
C THR A 343 -32.86 -9.75 5.51
N GLY A 344 -31.76 -9.56 4.78
CA GLY A 344 -31.80 -8.96 3.44
C GLY A 344 -32.12 -7.47 3.43
N GLU A 345 -31.71 -6.74 4.47
CA GLU A 345 -31.94 -5.29 4.62
C GLU A 345 -30.63 -4.59 5.03
N GLY A 346 -30.58 -3.26 4.87
CA GLY A 346 -29.43 -2.45 5.29
C GLY A 346 -28.21 -2.52 4.36
N GLY A 347 -28.36 -3.03 3.14
CA GLY A 347 -27.32 -2.99 2.11
C GLY A 347 -27.06 -1.61 1.52
N GLU A 348 -26.12 -1.56 0.58
CA GLU A 348 -25.58 -0.36 -0.06
C GLU A 348 -26.65 0.50 -0.75
N LEU A 349 -27.64 -0.11 -1.41
CA LEU A 349 -28.73 0.58 -2.13
C LEU A 349 -30.10 0.34 -1.50
N ASP A 350 -30.17 0.21 -0.17
CA ASP A 350 -31.45 0.06 0.53
C ASP A 350 -32.40 1.23 0.25
N LEU A 351 -33.52 0.92 -0.42
CA LEU A 351 -34.54 1.88 -0.83
C LEU A 351 -35.43 2.34 0.33
N LYS A 352 -35.43 1.62 1.46
CA LYS A 352 -36.19 1.98 2.65
C LYS A 352 -35.49 3.08 3.47
N ARG A 353 -34.20 3.31 3.20
CA ARG A 353 -33.39 4.29 3.91
C ARG A 353 -33.95 5.71 3.73
N PRO A 354 -34.28 6.45 4.81
CA PRO A 354 -34.86 7.78 4.65
C PRO A 354 -33.86 8.81 4.10
N ILE A 355 -32.55 8.65 4.36
CA ILE A 355 -31.48 9.51 3.84
C ILE A 355 -30.50 8.67 3.01
N SER A 356 -30.51 8.85 1.69
CA SER A 356 -29.58 8.15 0.80
C SER A 356 -28.12 8.42 1.17
N LEU A 357 -27.36 7.34 1.37
CA LEU A 357 -25.91 7.39 1.58
C LEU A 357 -25.20 7.29 0.23
N LYS A 358 -24.10 8.05 0.10
CA LYS A 358 -23.19 7.78 -1.01
C LYS A 358 -22.56 6.41 -0.81
N PHE A 359 -22.34 5.69 -1.91
CA PHE A 359 -21.78 4.35 -1.88
C PHE A 359 -20.46 4.27 -1.09
N ARG A 360 -19.56 5.24 -1.28
CA ARG A 360 -18.32 5.33 -0.51
C ARG A 360 -18.58 5.50 1.00
N ASP A 361 -19.45 6.43 1.38
CA ASP A 361 -19.77 6.70 2.79
C ASP A 361 -20.34 5.44 3.46
N TYR A 362 -21.19 4.70 2.75
CA TYR A 362 -21.70 3.39 3.16
C TYR A 362 -20.57 2.38 3.41
N CYS A 363 -19.68 2.16 2.43
CA CYS A 363 -18.58 1.21 2.59
C CYS A 363 -17.62 1.62 3.73
N GLN A 364 -17.40 2.92 3.91
CA GLN A 364 -16.57 3.43 5.00
C GLN A 364 -17.19 3.16 6.37
N LEU A 365 -18.50 3.39 6.53
CA LEU A 365 -19.22 3.04 7.76
C LEU A 365 -19.11 1.54 8.07
N ARG A 366 -19.29 0.68 7.06
CA ARG A 366 -19.16 -0.78 7.22
C ARG A 366 -17.74 -1.21 7.63
N LEU A 367 -16.70 -0.67 7.00
CA LEU A 367 -15.31 -1.00 7.35
C LEU A 367 -14.86 -0.45 8.71
N MET A 368 -15.45 0.64 9.18
CA MET A 368 -15.11 1.23 10.48
C MET A 368 -15.97 0.69 11.62
N SER A 369 -16.99 -0.12 11.33
CA SER A 369 -17.91 -0.67 12.33
C SER A 369 -17.18 -1.50 13.39
N ALA A 370 -17.68 -1.45 14.62
CA ALA A 370 -17.28 -2.36 15.69
C ALA A 370 -17.59 -3.82 15.31
N ASP A 371 -18.67 -4.02 14.54
CA ASP A 371 -18.97 -5.31 13.96
C ASP A 371 -18.03 -5.62 12.79
N LYS A 372 -17.21 -6.66 12.98
CA LYS A 372 -16.11 -7.03 12.09
C LYS A 372 -16.53 -7.81 10.86
N ARG A 373 -17.80 -8.23 10.70
CA ARG A 373 -18.24 -9.10 9.60
C ARG A 373 -17.79 -8.63 8.21
N TRP A 374 -17.85 -7.32 7.94
CA TRP A 374 -17.41 -6.72 6.68
C TRP A 374 -15.89 -6.66 6.51
N GLN A 375 -15.21 -6.32 7.60
CA GLN A 375 -13.75 -6.16 7.62
C GLN A 375 -13.07 -7.53 7.51
N SER A 376 -13.59 -8.56 8.19
CA SER A 376 -13.09 -9.93 8.14
C SER A 376 -13.33 -10.58 6.77
N ASP A 377 -14.41 -10.24 6.06
CA ASP A 377 -14.69 -10.78 4.74
C ASP A 377 -13.81 -10.13 3.64
N SER A 378 -12.90 -10.93 3.07
CA SER A 378 -12.00 -10.49 2.01
C SER A 378 -12.74 -10.15 0.70
N ILE A 379 -13.76 -10.94 0.33
CA ILE A 379 -14.54 -10.71 -0.90
C ILE A 379 -15.27 -9.37 -0.79
N TRP A 380 -15.88 -9.09 0.36
CA TRP A 380 -16.58 -7.83 0.61
C TRP A 380 -15.61 -6.64 0.51
N THR A 381 -14.47 -6.71 1.20
CA THR A 381 -13.48 -5.61 1.20
C THR A 381 -12.96 -5.29 -0.20
N PHE A 382 -12.62 -6.31 -0.98
CA PHE A 382 -12.14 -6.12 -2.35
C PHE A 382 -13.24 -5.66 -3.30
N ARG A 383 -14.47 -6.15 -3.12
CA ARG A 383 -15.65 -5.69 -3.86
C ARG A 383 -15.89 -4.19 -3.62
N ALA A 384 -15.90 -3.75 -2.36
CA ALA A 384 -16.06 -2.35 -2.00
C ALA A 384 -14.99 -1.47 -2.66
N MET A 385 -13.71 -1.86 -2.55
CA MET A 385 -12.61 -1.13 -3.20
C MET A 385 -12.78 -1.07 -4.73
N ASN A 386 -13.05 -2.20 -5.39
CA ASN A 386 -13.17 -2.26 -6.85
C ASN A 386 -14.33 -1.38 -7.36
N LEU A 387 -15.49 -1.47 -6.73
CA LEU A 387 -16.68 -0.70 -7.10
C LEU A 387 -16.46 0.81 -6.89
N ILE A 388 -15.81 1.21 -5.79
CA ILE A 388 -15.44 2.60 -5.55
C ILE A 388 -14.48 3.12 -6.63
N GLN A 389 -13.43 2.37 -6.97
CA GLN A 389 -12.47 2.79 -8.00
C GLN A 389 -13.11 2.85 -9.39
N ARG A 390 -14.09 2.00 -9.67
CA ARG A 390 -14.89 2.06 -10.90
C ARG A 390 -15.78 3.30 -10.93
N ASP A 391 -16.39 3.68 -9.82
CA ASP A 391 -17.20 4.91 -9.72
C ASP A 391 -16.32 6.16 -9.93
N ASP A 392 -15.17 6.22 -9.26
CA ASP A 392 -14.18 7.29 -9.44
C ASP A 392 -13.72 7.39 -10.91
N LEU A 393 -13.40 6.25 -11.53
CA LEU A 393 -13.06 6.17 -12.95
C LEU A 393 -14.21 6.65 -13.85
N CYS A 394 -15.45 6.22 -13.57
CA CYS A 394 -16.63 6.63 -14.33
C CYS A 394 -16.85 8.14 -14.24
N ALA A 395 -16.72 8.72 -13.04
CA ALA A 395 -16.82 10.16 -12.82
C ALA A 395 -15.75 10.91 -13.62
N ALA A 396 -14.49 10.44 -13.56
CA ALA A 396 -13.38 11.05 -14.29
C ALA A 396 -13.56 10.97 -15.81
N VAL A 397 -13.96 9.81 -16.35
CA VAL A 397 -14.25 9.66 -17.79
C VAL A 397 -15.39 10.57 -18.21
N ASN A 398 -16.48 10.62 -17.43
CA ASN A 398 -17.61 11.49 -17.74
C ASN A 398 -17.22 12.98 -17.79
N TYR A 399 -16.34 13.41 -16.90
CA TYR A 399 -15.85 14.78 -16.86
C TYR A 399 -14.88 15.09 -18.01
N HIS A 400 -13.86 14.25 -18.21
CA HIS A 400 -12.79 14.53 -19.18
C HIS A 400 -13.21 14.27 -20.63
N ALA A 401 -13.98 13.21 -20.90
CA ALA A 401 -14.46 12.91 -22.25
C ALA A 401 -15.33 14.05 -22.79
N LYS A 402 -16.22 14.63 -21.97
CA LYS A 402 -17.06 15.77 -22.37
C LYS A 402 -16.24 16.97 -22.84
N LYS A 403 -15.04 17.18 -22.28
CA LYS A 403 -14.18 18.32 -22.60
C LYS A 403 -13.24 18.06 -23.78
N GLN A 404 -12.85 16.81 -24.02
CA GLN A 404 -11.66 16.50 -24.82
C GLN A 404 -11.87 15.37 -25.85
N PHE A 405 -13.09 14.86 -26.05
CA PHE A 405 -13.31 13.67 -26.92
C PHE A 405 -12.90 13.84 -28.39
N LYS A 406 -12.76 15.07 -28.89
CA LYS A 406 -12.36 15.37 -30.28
C LYS A 406 -10.84 15.31 -30.52
N GLN A 407 -10.05 14.92 -29.53
CA GLN A 407 -8.59 14.85 -29.67
C GLN A 407 -8.13 13.58 -30.36
N ASP A 408 -7.13 13.70 -31.23
CA ASP A 408 -6.42 12.56 -31.80
C ASP A 408 -5.77 11.72 -30.70
N ARG A 409 -5.78 10.39 -30.88
CA ARG A 409 -5.26 9.42 -29.90
C ARG A 409 -5.87 9.61 -28.51
N LEU A 410 -7.21 9.60 -28.46
CA LEU A 410 -8.05 9.79 -27.27
C LEU A 410 -7.49 9.18 -25.99
N CYS A 411 -7.10 7.91 -26.02
CA CYS A 411 -6.54 7.21 -24.85
C CYS A 411 -5.24 7.85 -24.38
N TYR A 412 -4.31 8.19 -25.28
CA TYR A 412 -3.03 8.79 -24.90
C TYR A 412 -3.22 10.21 -24.31
N SER A 413 -4.15 10.97 -24.87
CA SER A 413 -4.38 12.36 -24.47
C SER A 413 -5.19 12.50 -23.18
N ILE A 414 -6.21 11.66 -23.00
CA ILE A 414 -7.14 11.75 -21.87
C ILE A 414 -6.72 10.84 -20.70
N TYR A 415 -6.10 9.68 -20.95
CA TYR A 415 -5.71 8.73 -19.89
C TYR A 415 -4.93 9.36 -18.74
N PRO A 416 -3.92 10.23 -18.97
CA PRO A 416 -3.18 10.86 -17.87
C PRO A 416 -4.06 11.66 -16.89
N SER A 417 -5.26 12.06 -17.30
CA SER A 417 -6.23 12.71 -16.43
C SER A 417 -7.18 11.70 -15.77
N ILE A 418 -7.74 10.76 -16.53
CA ILE A 418 -8.69 9.76 -15.97
C ILE A 418 -8.00 8.72 -15.08
N GLY A 419 -6.76 8.33 -15.38
CA GLY A 419 -6.02 7.33 -14.64
C GLY A 419 -5.66 7.80 -13.23
N LYS A 420 -5.64 9.11 -12.96
CA LYS A 420 -5.47 9.66 -11.62
C LYS A 420 -6.58 9.23 -10.66
N ALA A 421 -7.78 8.99 -11.17
CA ALA A 421 -8.90 8.48 -10.37
C ALA A 421 -8.66 7.04 -9.87
N ILE A 422 -7.72 6.31 -10.50
CA ILE A 422 -7.35 4.95 -10.10
C ILE A 422 -6.08 5.04 -9.25
N ARG A 423 -6.23 4.91 -7.93
CA ARG A 423 -5.11 4.92 -6.98
C ARG A 423 -4.05 3.89 -7.38
N GLY A 424 -2.77 4.24 -7.19
CA GLY A 424 -1.65 3.34 -7.45
C GLY A 424 -1.23 3.20 -8.92
N THR A 425 -1.92 3.83 -9.87
CA THR A 425 -1.51 3.85 -11.28
C THR A 425 -0.36 4.81 -11.54
N ALA A 426 0.32 4.66 -12.67
CA ALA A 426 1.36 5.60 -13.10
C ALA A 426 0.80 7.03 -13.29
N ALA A 427 -0.46 7.16 -13.71
CA ALA A 427 -1.15 8.44 -13.82
C ALA A 427 -1.39 9.08 -12.45
N PHE A 428 -1.87 8.31 -11.47
CA PHE A 428 -2.01 8.74 -10.08
C PHE A 428 -0.67 9.23 -9.51
N TRP A 429 0.38 8.41 -9.63
CA TRP A 429 1.72 8.77 -9.15
C TRP A 429 2.41 9.88 -9.95
N SER A 430 1.89 10.26 -11.11
CA SER A 430 2.43 11.37 -11.90
C SER A 430 2.27 12.71 -11.19
N VAL A 431 1.28 12.85 -10.29
CA VAL A 431 1.05 14.09 -9.52
C VAL A 431 2.17 14.27 -8.49
N PRO A 432 2.42 13.34 -7.55
CA PRO A 432 3.60 13.37 -6.68
C PRO A 432 4.92 13.59 -7.40
N ARG A 433 5.10 12.93 -8.55
CA ARG A 433 6.31 13.09 -9.38
C ARG A 433 6.51 14.53 -9.84
N LYS A 434 5.42 15.27 -10.10
CA LYS A 434 5.47 16.70 -10.47
C LYS A 434 5.75 17.61 -9.28
N HIS A 435 5.57 17.16 -8.04
CA HIS A 435 5.95 17.91 -6.84
C HIS A 435 7.41 17.66 -6.46
N LEU A 436 7.84 16.40 -6.48
CA LEU A 436 9.20 16.03 -6.09
C LEU A 436 10.27 16.59 -7.04
N ARG A 437 10.00 16.67 -8.34
CA ARG A 437 10.95 17.22 -9.33
C ARG A 437 11.33 18.69 -9.04
N PRO A 438 10.36 19.63 -8.88
CA PRO A 438 10.66 20.99 -8.44
C PRO A 438 11.39 21.05 -7.11
N MET A 439 11.02 20.24 -6.11
CA MET A 439 11.72 20.23 -4.82
C MET A 439 13.22 19.96 -4.99
N TYR A 440 13.60 18.96 -5.79
CA TYR A 440 15.01 18.71 -6.12
C TYR A 440 15.66 19.83 -6.93
N ALA A 441 14.88 20.57 -7.72
CA ALA A 441 15.38 21.71 -8.49
C ALA A 441 15.58 22.97 -7.62
N THR A 442 14.83 23.12 -6.52
CA THR A 442 14.80 24.36 -5.71
C THR A 442 15.46 24.23 -4.33
N LEU A 443 15.29 23.11 -3.63
CA LEU A 443 15.65 22.96 -2.20
C LEU A 443 17.05 22.38 -1.98
N SER A 444 17.86 22.31 -3.04
CA SER A 444 19.12 21.55 -3.06
C SER A 444 18.91 20.03 -2.89
N LYS A 445 20.00 19.31 -2.67
CA LYS A 445 20.07 17.85 -2.59
C LYS A 445 19.42 17.39 -1.29
N SER A 446 18.52 16.39 -1.35
CA SER A 446 18.06 15.72 -0.12
C SER A 446 19.23 15.13 0.64
N ASN A 447 19.14 15.09 1.98
CA ASN A 447 20.26 14.75 2.85
C ASN A 447 20.12 13.34 3.40
N ILE A 448 18.91 12.98 3.85
CA ILE A 448 18.63 11.67 4.46
C ILE A 448 17.51 10.97 3.70
N PHE A 449 17.74 9.70 3.38
CA PHE A 449 16.70 8.77 3.01
C PHE A 449 16.36 7.93 4.25
N LEU A 450 15.09 7.91 4.59
CA LEU A 450 14.56 7.17 5.73
C LEU A 450 13.46 6.25 5.23
N SER A 451 13.49 4.99 5.64
CA SER A 451 12.34 4.10 5.46
C SER A 451 11.90 3.50 6.78
N VAL A 452 10.59 3.35 6.98
CA VAL A 452 9.98 3.01 8.27
C VAL A 452 8.82 2.04 8.07
N ASN A 453 8.80 0.94 8.83
CA ASN A 453 7.61 0.10 8.95
C ASN A 453 6.57 0.82 9.82
N LEU A 454 5.38 1.08 9.28
CA LEU A 454 4.34 1.81 10.01
C LEU A 454 3.48 0.92 10.91
N GLN A 455 3.53 -0.42 10.75
CA GLN A 455 2.77 -1.30 11.62
C GLN A 455 3.26 -1.20 13.08
N ASP A 456 2.33 -1.06 14.02
CA ASP A 456 2.59 -1.17 15.46
C ASP A 456 1.93 -2.44 15.97
N ASP A 457 2.74 -3.41 16.39
CA ASP A 457 2.21 -4.69 16.85
C ASP A 457 1.58 -4.55 18.23
N VAL A 458 2.06 -3.65 19.10
CA VAL A 458 1.57 -3.59 20.49
C VAL A 458 0.17 -2.99 20.55
N GLU A 459 -0.04 -1.81 19.95
CA GLU A 459 -1.36 -1.15 19.97
C GLU A 459 -2.40 -2.01 19.25
N PHE A 460 -2.04 -2.56 18.10
CA PHE A 460 -2.92 -3.41 17.31
C PHE A 460 -3.32 -4.68 18.06
N LEU A 461 -2.34 -5.44 18.58
CA LEU A 461 -2.59 -6.72 19.24
C LEU A 461 -3.35 -6.55 20.56
N THR A 462 -2.96 -5.57 21.40
CA THR A 462 -3.65 -5.29 22.66
C THR A 462 -5.09 -4.80 22.44
N HIS A 463 -5.38 -4.14 21.31
CA HIS A 463 -6.73 -3.71 20.99
C HIS A 463 -7.63 -4.87 20.55
N ILE A 464 -7.15 -5.76 19.67
CA ILE A 464 -7.97 -6.85 19.13
C ILE A 464 -8.16 -8.00 20.14
N ASP A 465 -7.19 -8.23 21.03
CA ASP A 465 -7.27 -9.29 22.05
C ASP A 465 -6.50 -8.89 23.31
N SER A 466 -7.16 -8.09 24.14
CA SER A 466 -6.59 -7.64 25.42
C SER A 466 -6.40 -8.76 26.45
N ILE A 467 -7.04 -9.92 26.26
CA ILE A 467 -6.89 -11.08 27.14
C ILE A 467 -5.57 -11.78 26.84
N ARG A 468 -5.30 -12.05 25.56
CA ARG A 468 -4.05 -12.69 25.11
C ARG A 468 -2.85 -11.75 25.23
N PHE A 469 -3.00 -10.50 24.79
CA PHE A 469 -1.88 -9.57 24.63
C PHE A 469 -1.79 -8.50 25.73
N GLY A 470 -2.66 -8.54 26.74
CA GLY A 470 -2.73 -7.51 27.77
C GLY A 470 -3.37 -6.21 27.27
N ASN A 471 -3.52 -5.23 28.15
CA ASN A 471 -4.04 -3.93 27.78
C ASN A 471 -2.91 -2.99 27.31
N ILE A 472 -3.26 -1.89 26.64
CA ILE A 472 -2.26 -0.95 26.09
C ILE A 472 -1.33 -0.33 27.15
N ASP A 473 -1.82 -0.21 28.39
CA ASP A 473 -1.09 0.36 29.51
C ASP A 473 -0.13 -0.67 30.14
N GLN A 474 -0.45 -1.97 30.00
CA GLN A 474 0.36 -3.11 30.45
C GLN A 474 0.33 -4.26 29.43
N PRO A 475 1.09 -4.14 28.31
CA PRO A 475 1.13 -5.17 27.29
C PRO A 475 1.83 -6.44 27.76
N ASN A 476 1.32 -7.59 27.33
CA ASN A 476 1.97 -8.89 27.51
C ASN A 476 2.99 -9.13 26.39
N TYR A 477 4.19 -8.57 26.57
CA TYR A 477 5.28 -8.69 25.59
C TYR A 477 5.69 -10.14 25.34
N ASP A 478 5.61 -11.04 26.33
CA ASP A 478 5.91 -12.45 26.15
C ASP A 478 4.95 -13.13 25.15
N ALA A 479 3.67 -12.78 25.19
CA ALA A 479 2.68 -13.31 24.24
C ALA A 479 2.87 -12.70 22.84
N ILE A 480 3.22 -11.42 22.76
CA ILE A 480 3.48 -10.72 21.49
C ILE A 480 4.73 -11.29 20.81
N ASP A 481 5.80 -11.51 21.56
CA ASP A 481 7.08 -11.99 21.02
C ASP A 481 7.06 -13.47 20.62
N LYS A 482 6.14 -14.26 21.18
CA LYS A 482 5.90 -15.66 20.80
C LYS A 482 4.90 -15.82 19.66
N LEU A 483 4.28 -14.72 19.18
CA LEU A 483 3.34 -14.76 18.08
C LEU A 483 4.05 -15.17 16.78
N SER A 484 3.52 -16.18 16.09
CA SER A 484 4.05 -16.57 14.78
C SER A 484 3.77 -15.50 13.73
N ASP A 485 4.63 -15.39 12.72
CA ASP A 485 4.39 -14.49 11.57
C ASP A 485 3.03 -14.80 10.92
N ASP A 486 2.65 -16.08 10.85
CA ASP A 486 1.39 -16.52 10.26
C ASP A 486 0.17 -16.06 11.05
N ASP A 487 0.16 -16.26 12.37
CA ASP A 487 -0.92 -15.82 13.25
C ASP A 487 -1.06 -14.30 13.20
N TYR A 488 0.07 -13.58 13.22
CA TYR A 488 0.07 -12.13 13.08
C TYR A 488 -0.57 -11.68 11.76
N LEU A 489 -0.17 -12.31 10.66
CA LEU A 489 -0.70 -11.99 9.34
C LEU A 489 -2.19 -12.34 9.20
N HIS A 490 -2.65 -13.39 9.87
CA HIS A 490 -4.08 -13.73 9.97
C HIS A 490 -4.86 -12.63 10.69
N LEU A 491 -4.40 -12.21 11.88
CA LEU A 491 -5.02 -11.14 12.66
C LEU A 491 -5.07 -9.83 11.86
N VAL A 492 -3.99 -9.48 11.16
CA VAL A 492 -3.93 -8.32 10.26
C VAL A 492 -4.93 -8.43 9.12
N ASN A 493 -5.08 -9.63 8.53
CA ASN A 493 -6.01 -9.84 7.43
C ASN A 493 -7.47 -9.71 7.88
N GLU A 494 -7.82 -10.23 9.06
CA GLU A 494 -9.15 -10.06 9.65
C GLU A 494 -9.43 -8.60 10.03
N ASN A 495 -8.39 -7.88 10.45
CA ASN A 495 -8.49 -6.52 10.96
C ASN A 495 -7.87 -5.47 10.01
N SER A 496 -8.02 -5.65 8.70
CA SER A 496 -7.32 -4.83 7.69
C SER A 496 -7.63 -3.32 7.73
N ALA A 497 -8.89 -2.94 7.97
CA ALA A 497 -9.30 -1.53 8.08
C ALA A 497 -8.75 -0.83 9.32
N LEU A 498 -8.77 -1.50 10.47
CA LEU A 498 -8.15 -1.02 11.71
C LEU A 498 -6.65 -0.81 11.51
N VAL A 499 -5.94 -1.82 10.98
CA VAL A 499 -4.49 -1.73 10.69
C VAL A 499 -4.18 -0.55 9.74
N ALA A 500 -4.98 -0.35 8.70
CA ALA A 500 -4.82 0.79 7.79
C ALA A 500 -4.93 2.13 8.55
N ARG A 501 -5.94 2.28 9.42
CA ARG A 501 -6.18 3.51 10.18
C ARG A 501 -5.12 3.76 11.25
N MET A 502 -4.64 2.73 11.94
CA MET A 502 -3.57 2.82 12.92
C MET A 502 -2.25 3.22 12.25
N CYS A 503 -1.87 2.55 11.15
CA CYS A 503 -0.71 2.93 10.35
C CYS A 503 -0.79 4.38 9.84
N HIS A 504 -1.98 4.82 9.40
CA HIS A 504 -2.18 6.21 8.97
C HIS A 504 -1.99 7.20 10.12
N ARG A 505 -2.57 6.91 11.28
CA ARG A 505 -2.40 7.74 12.48
C ARG A 505 -0.92 7.79 12.91
N ARG A 506 -0.23 6.66 12.83
CA ARG A 506 1.21 6.57 13.10
C ARG A 506 2.03 7.45 12.16
N MET A 507 1.70 7.46 10.87
CA MET A 507 2.31 8.34 9.88
C MET A 507 2.11 9.82 10.23
N LEU A 508 0.89 10.24 10.59
CA LEU A 508 0.62 11.64 10.98
C LEU A 508 1.38 12.04 12.25
N ALA A 509 1.41 11.17 13.26
CA ALA A 509 2.16 11.42 14.48
C ALA A 509 3.68 11.48 14.20
N PHE A 510 4.18 10.61 13.33
CA PHE A 510 5.55 10.63 12.84
C PHE A 510 5.88 11.95 12.11
N GLU A 511 5.02 12.38 11.19
CA GLU A 511 5.17 13.65 10.45
C GLU A 511 5.26 14.85 11.40
N LYS A 512 4.37 14.94 12.40
CA LYS A 512 4.42 15.98 13.43
C LYS A 512 5.71 15.92 14.26
N PHE A 513 6.18 14.72 14.56
CA PHE A 513 7.39 14.52 15.35
C PHE A 513 8.62 15.02 14.59
N ILE A 514 8.82 14.59 13.33
CA ILE A 514 9.98 14.99 12.53
C ILE A 514 9.94 16.47 12.12
N SER A 515 8.76 17.07 12.08
CA SER A 515 8.58 18.50 11.80
C SER A 515 8.89 19.39 13.01
N ASN A 516 9.14 18.80 14.18
CA ASN A 516 9.55 19.55 15.35
C ASN A 516 11.03 19.95 15.22
N LYS A 517 11.33 21.24 15.34
CA LYS A 517 12.70 21.78 15.26
C LYS A 517 13.63 21.20 16.35
N ASN A 518 13.06 20.76 17.46
CA ASN A 518 13.77 20.16 18.58
C ASN A 518 13.72 18.63 18.54
N HIS A 519 13.49 18.01 17.37
CA HIS A 519 13.45 16.55 17.31
C HIS A 519 14.79 15.96 17.78
N PRO A 520 14.78 14.85 18.52
CA PRO A 520 16.00 14.29 19.12
C PRO A 520 16.85 13.41 18.19
N PHE A 521 16.42 13.11 16.96
CA PHE A 521 17.12 12.14 16.11
C PHE A 521 18.45 12.64 15.54
N PHE A 522 18.46 13.89 15.08
CA PHE A 522 19.63 14.55 14.55
C PHE A 522 19.76 15.88 15.30
N ILE A 523 20.13 15.81 16.58
CA ILE A 523 20.31 17.02 17.38
C ILE A 523 21.27 17.97 16.66
N ASP A 524 21.02 19.28 16.72
CA ASP A 524 21.71 20.32 15.94
C ASP A 524 21.25 20.47 14.47
N TYR A 525 20.38 19.59 13.96
CA TYR A 525 19.83 19.68 12.61
C TYR A 525 18.32 19.88 12.64
N ILE A 526 17.85 20.84 11.85
CA ILE A 526 16.43 21.11 11.66
C ILE A 526 15.99 20.51 10.34
N VAL A 527 14.91 19.73 10.33
CA VAL A 527 14.25 19.29 9.09
C VAL A 527 13.51 20.48 8.48
N SER A 528 14.05 21.06 7.40
CA SER A 528 13.40 22.18 6.70
C SER A 528 12.34 21.72 5.72
N ASN A 529 12.56 20.58 5.06
CA ASN A 529 11.59 19.97 4.17
C ASN A 529 11.64 18.45 4.22
N TYR A 530 10.53 17.82 3.87
CA TYR A 530 10.45 16.37 3.70
C TYR A 530 9.54 16.01 2.53
N PHE A 531 9.71 14.80 2.03
CA PHE A 531 8.80 14.16 1.09
C PHE A 531 8.61 12.72 1.52
N PHE A 532 7.36 12.28 1.70
CA PHE A 532 7.09 10.87 1.98
C PHE A 532 6.22 10.21 0.91
N LYS A 533 6.29 8.88 0.90
CA LYS A 533 5.43 8.00 0.11
C LYS A 533 5.19 6.71 0.89
N ILE A 534 3.94 6.26 0.92
CA ILE A 534 3.62 4.91 1.37
C ILE A 534 3.78 3.92 0.22
N GLU A 535 4.54 2.86 0.46
CA GLU A 535 4.55 1.64 -0.33
C GLU A 535 3.91 0.51 0.49
N PHE A 536 3.00 -0.25 -0.12
CA PHE A 536 2.48 -1.45 0.51
C PHE A 536 3.42 -2.62 0.24
N GLN A 537 4.18 -3.04 1.26
CA GLN A 537 5.16 -4.13 1.18
C GLN A 537 4.60 -5.43 1.79
N ARG A 538 5.33 -6.55 1.63
CA ARG A 538 5.14 -7.80 2.38
C ARG A 538 3.69 -8.36 2.44
N GLY A 539 2.92 -8.20 1.36
CA GLY A 539 1.53 -8.69 1.28
C GLY A 539 0.45 -7.62 1.47
N GLY A 540 0.87 -6.36 1.66
CA GLY A 540 -0.02 -5.21 1.67
C GLY A 540 0.10 -4.32 2.89
N LEU A 541 1.17 -4.44 3.69
CA LEU A 541 1.39 -3.61 4.88
C LEU A 541 2.05 -2.27 4.51
N PRO A 542 1.61 -1.14 5.09
CA PRO A 542 2.17 0.18 4.83
C PRO A 542 3.64 0.30 5.28
N HIS A 543 4.50 0.69 4.35
CA HIS A 543 5.90 1.00 4.58
C HIS A 543 6.17 2.43 4.08
N LEU A 544 6.64 3.30 4.98
CA LEU A 544 6.91 4.70 4.70
C LEU A 544 8.30 4.85 4.09
N HIS A 545 8.40 5.54 2.95
CA HIS A 545 9.66 6.01 2.40
C HIS A 545 9.70 7.53 2.44
N THR A 546 10.75 8.09 3.01
CA THR A 546 10.88 9.52 3.32
C THR A 546 12.23 10.05 2.84
N LEU A 547 12.22 11.23 2.23
CA LEU A 547 13.39 12.08 2.02
C LEU A 547 13.32 13.24 2.99
N LEU A 548 14.43 13.57 3.63
CA LEU A 548 14.57 14.72 4.51
C LEU A 548 15.62 15.68 3.95
N TRP A 549 15.30 16.97 4.03
CA TRP A 549 16.23 18.09 3.86
C TRP A 549 16.50 18.66 5.24
N LEU A 550 17.77 18.66 5.61
CA LEU A 550 18.26 19.18 6.88
C LEU A 550 18.96 20.51 6.64
N ASP A 551 18.64 21.52 7.44
CA ASP A 551 19.29 22.82 7.36
C ASP A 551 20.78 22.72 7.69
N ASN A 552 21.60 23.44 6.92
CA ASN A 552 23.06 23.45 7.05
C ASN A 552 23.72 22.07 6.99
N PHE A 553 23.10 21.08 6.34
CA PHE A 553 23.70 19.75 6.21
C PHE A 553 25.01 19.81 5.39
N PRO A 554 26.07 19.08 5.80
CA PRO A 554 27.37 19.20 5.12
C PRO A 554 27.33 18.68 3.68
N SER A 555 28.14 19.28 2.81
CA SER A 555 28.19 18.92 1.40
C SER A 555 29.08 17.70 1.13
N VAL A 556 28.48 16.64 0.59
CA VAL A 556 29.19 15.42 0.16
C VAL A 556 30.26 15.69 -0.92
N ASP A 557 30.15 16.80 -1.65
CA ASP A 557 31.05 17.12 -2.75
C ASP A 557 32.38 17.74 -2.25
N THR A 558 32.42 18.22 -1.00
CA THR A 558 33.60 18.85 -0.38
C THR A 558 34.33 17.89 0.57
N ILE A 559 35.64 18.05 0.76
CA ILE A 559 36.40 17.21 1.70
C ILE A 559 35.92 17.45 3.13
N ASP A 560 35.83 18.70 3.56
CA ASP A 560 35.38 19.05 4.92
C ASP A 560 33.94 18.61 5.17
N GLY A 561 33.06 18.77 4.17
CA GLY A 561 31.70 18.26 4.27
C GLY A 561 31.62 16.74 4.37
N ARG A 562 32.51 15.99 3.71
CA ARG A 562 32.59 14.52 3.90
C ARG A 562 33.06 14.15 5.31
N LYS A 563 34.05 14.87 5.87
CA LYS A 563 34.49 14.67 7.26
C LYS A 563 33.34 14.94 8.24
N ALA A 564 32.62 16.05 8.07
CA ALA A 564 31.45 16.36 8.89
C ALA A 564 30.28 15.36 8.71
N ILE A 565 30.10 14.77 7.52
CA ILE A 565 29.13 13.67 7.31
C ILE A 565 29.54 12.41 8.08
N ILE A 566 30.83 12.07 8.11
CA ILE A 566 31.33 10.94 8.90
C ILE A 566 31.03 11.17 10.39
N GLU A 567 31.34 12.38 10.90
CA GLU A 567 31.03 12.77 12.28
C GLU A 567 29.53 12.71 12.57
N PHE A 568 28.68 13.16 11.64
CA PHE A 568 27.24 13.02 11.74
C PHE A 568 26.80 11.56 11.86
N ILE A 569 27.33 10.68 11.00
CA ILE A 569 26.99 9.25 11.01
C ILE A 569 27.41 8.62 12.33
N ASP A 570 28.65 8.83 12.75
CA ASP A 570 29.19 8.26 14.00
C ASP A 570 28.46 8.81 15.24
N LYS A 571 27.91 10.04 15.17
CA LYS A 571 27.12 10.64 16.24
C LYS A 571 25.69 10.07 16.33
N PHE A 572 25.04 9.81 15.20
CA PHE A 572 23.59 9.53 15.18
C PHE A 572 23.19 8.12 14.74
N LEU A 573 24.09 7.38 14.11
CA LEU A 573 23.82 6.04 13.60
C LEU A 573 24.72 5.02 14.28
N ASP A 574 24.10 3.97 14.78
CA ASP A 574 24.79 2.83 15.39
C ASP A 574 24.57 1.58 14.52
N THR A 575 25.52 0.65 14.63
CA THR A 575 25.48 -0.68 14.02
C THR A 575 25.80 -1.79 15.00
N SER A 576 26.07 -1.45 16.26
CA SER A 576 26.36 -2.38 17.33
C SER A 576 25.08 -2.93 17.96
N LEU A 577 25.19 -4.09 18.60
CA LEU A 577 24.17 -4.59 19.49
C LEU A 577 24.43 -4.01 20.88
N PRO A 578 23.51 -3.24 21.48
CA PRO A 578 23.69 -2.70 22.83
C PRO A 578 23.92 -3.81 23.85
N ASP A 579 24.64 -3.55 24.94
CA ASP A 579 24.86 -4.59 25.95
C ASP A 579 23.57 -4.95 26.68
N LYS A 580 23.35 -6.26 26.87
CA LYS A 580 22.11 -6.80 27.45
C LYS A 580 21.93 -6.43 28.92
N GLN A 581 23.02 -6.16 29.66
CA GLN A 581 22.94 -5.81 31.07
C GLN A 581 22.75 -4.30 31.25
N SER A 582 23.48 -3.47 30.49
CA SER A 582 23.40 -2.01 30.60
C SER A 582 22.19 -1.40 29.89
N ASP A 583 21.81 -1.93 28.73
CA ASP A 583 20.61 -1.48 27.98
C ASP A 583 19.80 -2.70 27.47
N PRO A 584 19.09 -3.40 28.38
CA PRO A 584 18.29 -4.57 28.03
C PRO A 584 17.23 -4.26 26.97
N GLU A 585 16.60 -3.07 27.05
CA GLU A 585 15.60 -2.63 26.09
C GLU A 585 16.22 -2.40 24.71
N GLY A 586 17.32 -1.64 24.64
CA GLY A 586 18.04 -1.40 23.39
C GLY A 586 18.49 -2.71 22.73
N TYR A 587 19.04 -3.64 23.51
CA TYR A 587 19.39 -4.99 23.03
C TYR A 587 18.20 -5.69 22.37
N LEU A 588 17.04 -5.72 23.04
CA LEU A 588 15.83 -6.36 22.54
C LEU A 588 15.31 -5.69 21.26
N LEU A 589 15.25 -4.36 21.24
CA LEU A 589 14.73 -3.60 20.10
C LEU A 589 15.62 -3.75 18.86
N VAL A 590 16.96 -3.69 19.01
CA VAL A 590 17.90 -3.86 17.90
C VAL A 590 17.81 -5.28 17.37
N LYS A 591 17.78 -6.29 18.26
CA LYS A 591 17.66 -7.70 17.85
C LYS A 591 16.34 -7.98 17.13
N LYS A 592 15.24 -7.39 17.58
CA LYS A 592 13.90 -7.57 16.99
C LYS A 592 13.74 -6.83 15.67
N TYR A 593 14.15 -5.57 15.61
CA TYR A 593 13.80 -4.68 14.49
C TYR A 593 14.93 -4.42 13.51
N GLN A 594 16.20 -4.49 13.92
CA GLN A 594 17.33 -4.09 13.07
C GLN A 594 18.26 -5.22 12.66
N TYR A 595 18.07 -6.40 13.24
CA TYR A 595 18.81 -7.59 12.85
C TYR A 595 18.32 -8.13 11.50
N HIS A 596 19.22 -8.18 10.52
CA HIS A 596 18.93 -8.65 9.18
C HIS A 596 18.88 -10.17 9.11
N ILE A 597 17.69 -10.69 8.82
CA ILE A 597 17.45 -12.09 8.51
C ILE A 597 17.17 -12.20 7.01
N HIS A 598 17.90 -13.10 6.34
CA HIS A 598 17.70 -13.33 4.92
C HIS A 598 16.29 -13.87 4.68
N THR A 599 15.53 -13.18 3.83
CA THR A 599 14.19 -13.58 3.39
C THR A 599 14.18 -13.77 1.88
N PHE A 600 13.09 -14.30 1.30
CA PHE A 600 12.91 -14.35 -0.16
C PHE A 600 13.12 -12.98 -0.86
N THR A 601 12.92 -11.87 -0.15
CA THR A 601 13.19 -10.54 -0.74
C THR A 601 14.68 -10.28 -0.99
N CYS A 602 15.57 -10.96 -0.26
CA CYS A 602 17.02 -10.84 -0.40
C CYS A 602 17.50 -11.41 -1.73
N SER A 603 16.91 -12.51 -2.20
CA SER A 603 17.22 -13.16 -3.48
C SER A 603 16.48 -12.53 -4.68
N LYS A 604 15.65 -11.50 -4.48
CA LYS A 604 14.85 -10.88 -5.54
C LYS A 604 15.71 -10.07 -6.52
N GLY A 605 15.98 -10.64 -7.70
CA GLY A 605 16.66 -9.94 -8.80
C GLY A 605 17.56 -10.74 -9.75
N ASN A 606 17.47 -12.09 -9.70
CA ASN A 606 18.34 -13.09 -10.32
C ASN A 606 19.81 -13.04 -9.84
N TYR A 607 20.35 -14.24 -9.59
CA TYR A 607 21.69 -14.60 -9.11
C TYR A 607 22.88 -14.16 -9.98
N LYS A 608 22.70 -13.16 -10.86
CA LYS A 608 23.80 -12.56 -11.63
C LYS A 608 24.26 -11.31 -10.89
N ILE A 609 25.55 -11.26 -10.56
CA ILE A 609 26.16 -10.06 -9.97
C ILE A 609 25.90 -8.91 -10.92
N ARG A 610 25.32 -7.84 -10.37
CA ARG A 610 25.28 -6.56 -11.05
C ARG A 610 26.38 -5.74 -10.45
N ILE A 611 27.42 -5.53 -11.25
CA ILE A 611 28.50 -4.63 -10.87
C ILE A 611 28.07 -3.23 -11.27
N ARG A 612 28.16 -2.29 -10.34
CA ARG A 612 28.08 -0.86 -10.62
C ARG A 612 29.46 -0.24 -10.45
N ARG A 613 29.79 0.71 -11.32
CA ARG A 613 30.95 1.58 -11.11
C ARG A 613 30.56 2.62 -10.06
N GLY A 614 31.24 2.60 -8.93
CA GLY A 614 30.98 3.51 -7.83
C GLY A 614 31.29 4.96 -8.18
N ARG A 615 30.68 5.88 -7.42
CA ARG A 615 30.93 7.31 -7.56
C ARG A 615 32.38 7.59 -7.19
N LYS A 616 33.10 8.25 -8.10
CA LYS A 616 34.47 8.68 -7.85
C LYS A 616 34.46 9.94 -6.98
N PHE A 617 34.63 9.77 -5.68
CA PHE A 617 35.02 10.89 -4.81
C PHE A 617 36.50 11.19 -5.07
N LYS A 618 36.83 12.45 -5.32
CA LYS A 618 38.22 12.85 -5.53
C LYS A 618 38.90 12.89 -4.16
N ASP A 619 39.78 11.93 -3.91
CA ASP A 619 40.60 11.89 -2.70
C ASP A 619 41.83 12.83 -2.84
N GLU A 620 42.33 13.23 -1.67
CA GLU A 620 43.19 14.37 -1.32
C GLU A 620 44.65 14.35 -1.87
N LYS A 621 44.93 13.70 -3.02
CA LYS A 621 46.29 13.69 -3.64
C LYS A 621 46.36 14.30 -5.05
N THR A 622 45.28 14.90 -5.55
CA THR A 622 45.24 15.48 -6.91
C THR A 622 44.92 16.97 -6.96
N LEU A 623 45.01 17.68 -5.83
CA LEU A 623 44.79 19.14 -5.78
C LEU A 623 46.07 19.96 -5.91
N ASP A 624 47.25 19.40 -5.61
CA ASP A 624 48.51 20.16 -5.70
C ASP A 624 49.13 20.20 -7.11
N ASN A 625 48.68 19.36 -8.05
CA ASN A 625 49.29 19.25 -9.39
C ASN A 625 48.42 19.70 -10.56
N ILE A 626 47.21 20.23 -10.33
CA ILE A 626 46.38 20.76 -11.41
C ILE A 626 46.39 22.29 -11.31
N GLN A 627 47.35 22.91 -12.01
CA GLN A 627 47.37 24.35 -12.26
C GLN A 627 45.96 24.83 -12.67
N ALA A 628 45.57 25.96 -12.09
CA ALA A 628 44.24 26.58 -12.11
C ALA A 628 43.62 26.91 -13.49
N ALA A 629 44.19 26.43 -14.60
CA ALA A 629 43.71 26.65 -15.97
C ALA A 629 42.75 25.54 -16.48
N GLN A 630 42.75 24.32 -15.92
CA GLN A 630 41.90 23.22 -16.41
C GLN A 630 40.53 23.08 -15.72
N ILE A 631 40.25 23.88 -14.68
CA ILE A 631 39.04 23.74 -13.84
C ILE A 631 37.75 24.16 -14.58
N LYS A 632 37.84 24.94 -15.67
CA LYS A 632 36.65 25.36 -16.45
C LYS A 632 36.06 24.27 -17.35
N ASP A 633 36.83 23.24 -17.74
CA ASP A 633 36.33 22.17 -18.61
C ASP A 633 35.88 20.91 -17.84
N ILE A 634 36.28 20.74 -16.58
CA ILE A 634 35.91 19.55 -15.78
C ILE A 634 34.48 19.62 -15.22
N ASN A 635 33.92 20.83 -15.04
CA ASN A 635 32.52 20.99 -14.63
C ASN A 635 31.49 20.54 -15.69
N LYS A 636 31.93 20.21 -16.93
CA LYS A 636 31.06 19.59 -17.94
C LYS A 636 31.00 18.07 -17.87
N ASN A 637 31.86 17.43 -17.06
CA ASN A 637 31.90 15.97 -16.88
C ASN A 637 31.39 15.55 -15.50
N TYR A 638 30.33 16.18 -15.00
CA TYR A 638 29.39 15.46 -14.14
C TYR A 638 28.78 14.37 -15.02
N LEU A 639 29.40 13.19 -15.04
CA LEU A 639 28.96 12.04 -15.83
C LEU A 639 27.59 11.58 -15.33
N HIS A 640 26.56 12.25 -15.84
CA HIS A 640 25.23 11.72 -16.06
C HIS A 640 25.29 10.81 -17.29
N GLU A 641 25.91 9.66 -17.17
CA GLU A 641 25.71 8.57 -18.12
C GLU A 641 25.57 7.31 -17.28
N ASN A 642 24.30 6.91 -17.10
CA ASN A 642 23.83 5.57 -16.74
C ASN A 642 24.83 4.74 -15.94
N GLU A 643 24.59 4.51 -14.64
CA GLU A 643 25.26 3.43 -13.91
C GLU A 643 25.29 2.17 -14.81
N ILE A 644 26.47 1.86 -15.37
CA ILE A 644 26.58 0.76 -16.33
C ILE A 644 26.55 -0.51 -15.50
N TYR A 645 25.37 -1.10 -15.40
CA TYR A 645 25.17 -2.38 -14.75
C TYR A 645 25.57 -3.48 -15.72
N GLU A 646 26.74 -4.06 -15.50
CA GLU A 646 27.18 -5.25 -16.24
C GLU A 646 26.74 -6.50 -15.47
N LYS A 647 26.23 -7.50 -16.20
CA LYS A 647 25.91 -8.82 -15.64
C LYS A 647 27.15 -9.69 -15.75
N VAL A 648 27.79 -10.00 -14.63
CA VAL A 648 29.01 -10.80 -14.59
C VAL A 648 28.76 -12.11 -13.84
N ASP A 649 29.42 -13.18 -14.29
CA ASP A 649 29.42 -14.47 -13.61
C ASP A 649 30.62 -14.53 -12.63
N PRO A 650 30.40 -14.57 -11.31
CA PRO A 650 31.46 -14.59 -10.32
C PRO A 650 32.41 -15.78 -10.45
N ASN A 651 31.97 -16.89 -11.05
CA ASN A 651 32.80 -18.07 -11.20
C ASN A 651 33.82 -17.93 -12.34
N ASN A 652 33.62 -16.97 -13.25
CA ASN A 652 34.39 -16.81 -14.47
C ASN A 652 35.21 -15.50 -14.52
N ASP A 653 35.15 -14.65 -13.49
CA ASP A 653 35.89 -13.38 -13.42
C ASP A 653 36.91 -13.39 -12.26
N PRO A 654 38.21 -13.57 -12.56
CA PRO A 654 39.26 -13.68 -11.55
C PRO A 654 39.54 -12.37 -10.79
N ASP A 655 39.26 -11.19 -11.36
CA ASP A 655 39.52 -9.90 -10.71
C ASP A 655 38.56 -9.66 -9.54
N ILE A 656 37.31 -10.11 -9.67
CA ILE A 656 36.29 -10.06 -8.63
C ILE A 656 36.66 -10.97 -7.45
N LEU A 657 37.11 -12.19 -7.76
CA LEU A 657 37.52 -13.18 -6.77
C LEU A 657 38.80 -12.79 -6.02
N GLN A 658 39.72 -12.05 -6.67
CA GLN A 658 40.95 -11.56 -6.04
C GLN A 658 40.72 -10.35 -5.11
N SER A 659 39.69 -9.54 -5.38
CA SER A 659 39.36 -8.36 -4.56
C SER A 659 38.74 -8.68 -3.19
N THR A 660 38.30 -9.93 -2.98
CA THR A 660 37.52 -10.33 -1.81
C THR A 660 38.31 -11.27 -0.90
N LYS A 661 38.57 -10.84 0.35
CA LYS A 661 39.38 -11.58 1.34
C LYS A 661 38.84 -12.98 1.67
N ASN A 662 37.55 -13.24 1.45
CA ASN A 662 36.90 -14.53 1.74
C ASN A 662 35.82 -14.86 0.68
N LYS A 663 36.03 -15.97 -0.04
CA LYS A 663 35.14 -16.45 -1.11
C LYS A 663 33.75 -16.84 -0.58
N LYS A 664 33.64 -17.41 0.63
CA LYS A 664 32.37 -17.83 1.23
C LYS A 664 31.50 -16.62 1.61
N GLU A 665 32.09 -15.64 2.29
CA GLU A 665 31.39 -14.40 2.67
C GLU A 665 30.95 -13.58 1.46
N PHE A 666 31.77 -13.56 0.40
CA PHE A 666 31.40 -12.94 -0.86
C PHE A 666 30.12 -13.56 -1.43
N PHE A 667 30.03 -14.90 -1.52
CA PHE A 667 28.82 -15.56 -1.99
C PHE A 667 27.60 -15.36 -1.08
N GLU A 668 27.78 -15.29 0.25
CA GLU A 668 26.69 -14.97 1.18
C GLU A 668 26.14 -13.55 0.97
N ARG A 669 27.02 -12.56 0.74
CA ARG A 669 26.61 -11.18 0.40
C ARG A 669 25.94 -11.07 -0.95
N LEU A 670 26.41 -11.80 -1.95
CA LEU A 670 25.80 -11.83 -3.28
C LEU A 670 24.36 -12.33 -3.28
N ASN A 671 24.03 -13.22 -2.35
CA ASN A 671 22.67 -13.72 -2.17
C ASN A 671 21.74 -12.71 -1.48
N CYS A 672 22.27 -11.56 -1.04
CA CYS A 672 21.50 -10.49 -0.42
C CYS A 672 21.54 -9.20 -1.24
N ARG A 673 20.41 -8.85 -1.86
CA ARG A 673 20.25 -7.57 -2.59
C ARG A 673 20.52 -6.31 -1.75
N PHE A 674 20.56 -6.44 -0.43
CA PHE A 674 20.76 -5.33 0.52
C PHE A 674 22.23 -5.24 0.98
N GLY A 675 23.08 -6.19 0.60
CA GLY A 675 24.51 -6.19 0.94
C GLY A 675 24.87 -6.83 2.29
N SER A 676 23.93 -7.53 2.94
CA SER A 676 24.17 -8.22 4.22
C SER A 676 24.75 -9.64 4.02
N PRO A 677 25.76 -10.08 4.80
CA PRO A 677 26.39 -9.35 5.91
C PRO A 677 27.26 -8.18 5.45
N PHE A 678 27.19 -7.05 6.15
CA PHE A 678 27.97 -5.84 5.85
C PHE A 678 29.48 -6.05 6.10
N GLU A 679 30.32 -5.19 5.52
CA GLU A 679 31.79 -5.22 5.69
C GLU A 679 32.21 -4.79 7.09
N LEU A 680 33.24 -5.43 7.65
CA LEU A 680 33.90 -4.93 8.85
C LEU A 680 34.73 -3.70 8.51
N ALA A 681 34.70 -2.70 9.39
CA ALA A 681 35.45 -1.47 9.24
C ALA A 681 35.76 -0.88 10.61
N ASN A 682 37.01 -0.49 10.82
CA ASN A 682 37.45 0.11 12.09
C ASN A 682 36.94 1.55 12.26
N GLU A 683 36.64 2.23 11.16
CA GLU A 683 36.16 3.60 11.10
C GLU A 683 35.15 3.78 9.96
N THR A 684 34.26 4.77 10.14
CA THR A 684 33.32 5.18 9.10
C THR A 684 34.06 6.02 8.06
N HIS A 685 33.93 5.67 6.77
CA HIS A 685 34.61 6.39 5.70
C HIS A 685 33.87 6.28 4.37
N PHE A 686 34.14 7.24 3.48
CA PHE A 686 33.73 7.14 2.08
C PHE A 686 34.63 6.14 1.36
N ARG A 687 34.04 5.32 0.49
CA ARG A 687 34.82 4.39 -0.35
C ARG A 687 35.84 5.16 -1.19
N THR A 688 37.09 4.71 -1.13
CA THR A 688 38.19 5.20 -1.97
C THR A 688 37.93 4.87 -3.44
N TYR A 689 38.71 5.50 -4.33
CA TYR A 689 38.69 5.16 -5.77
C TYR A 689 38.82 3.66 -6.05
N LYS A 690 39.69 2.97 -5.30
CA LYS A 690 39.95 1.54 -5.48
C LYS A 690 38.75 0.70 -5.03
N GLU A 691 38.12 1.05 -3.91
CA GLU A 691 36.95 0.36 -3.37
C GLU A 691 35.67 0.64 -4.17
N ALA A 692 35.56 1.83 -4.75
CA ALA A 692 34.45 2.22 -5.62
C ALA A 692 34.58 1.67 -7.05
N SER A 693 35.68 0.99 -7.40
CA SER A 693 35.91 0.51 -8.77
C SER A 693 34.94 -0.60 -9.19
N ILE A 694 34.62 -1.52 -8.26
CA ILE A 694 33.73 -2.67 -8.47
C ILE A 694 32.82 -2.78 -7.25
N LEU A 695 31.54 -2.41 -7.40
CA LEU A 695 30.54 -2.54 -6.35
C LEU A 695 29.46 -3.52 -6.75
N THR A 696 29.00 -4.34 -5.82
CA THR A 696 27.86 -5.23 -6.00
C THR A 696 26.54 -4.54 -5.62
N ARG A 697 25.43 -5.12 -6.05
CA ARG A 697 24.08 -4.62 -5.72
C ARG A 697 23.84 -4.72 -4.21
N GLY A 698 23.73 -3.56 -3.56
CA GLY A 698 23.57 -3.47 -2.11
C GLY A 698 24.73 -2.73 -1.44
N ASP A 699 25.88 -2.63 -2.11
CA ASP A 699 27.00 -1.86 -1.57
C ASP A 699 26.67 -0.37 -1.57
N ARG A 700 27.07 0.31 -0.49
CA ARG A 700 26.86 1.74 -0.28
C ARG A 700 28.17 2.50 -0.46
N ASP A 701 28.05 3.79 -0.75
CA ASP A 701 29.19 4.68 -0.99
C ASP A 701 29.95 5.02 0.30
N ILE A 702 29.25 4.95 1.44
CA ILE A 702 29.81 5.12 2.78
C ILE A 702 29.86 3.75 3.45
N ILE A 703 31.03 3.37 3.95
CA ILE A 703 31.22 2.21 4.81
C ILE A 703 31.11 2.72 6.25
N ILE A 704 30.15 2.17 7.01
CA ILE A 704 29.93 2.53 8.41
C ILE A 704 30.77 1.61 9.30
N LYS A 705 31.38 2.17 10.34
CA LYS A 705 32.17 1.47 11.35
C LYS A 705 31.42 0.26 11.92
N ARG A 706 32.07 -0.91 11.88
CA ARG A 706 31.57 -2.22 12.34
C ARG A 706 32.73 -3.03 12.89
N LEU A 707 32.76 -3.19 14.22
CA LEU A 707 33.89 -3.77 14.95
C LEU A 707 33.73 -5.26 15.29
N SER A 708 32.51 -5.81 15.20
CA SER A 708 32.21 -7.19 15.59
C SER A 708 31.48 -7.95 14.48
N GLU A 709 31.60 -9.28 14.47
CA GLU A 709 30.92 -10.12 13.49
C GLU A 709 29.39 -10.00 13.59
N GLU A 710 28.85 -9.85 14.81
CA GLU A 710 27.42 -9.66 15.05
C GLU A 710 26.92 -8.34 14.43
N SER A 711 27.71 -7.27 14.52
CA SER A 711 27.36 -5.97 13.93
C SER A 711 27.12 -6.06 12.43
N ARG A 712 27.74 -7.01 11.70
CA ARG A 712 27.59 -7.14 10.25
C ARG A 712 26.18 -7.49 9.79
N ARG A 713 25.29 -7.93 10.69
CA ARG A 713 23.88 -8.20 10.37
C ARG A 713 22.96 -7.09 10.84
N ILE A 714 23.46 -6.06 11.51
CA ILE A 714 22.64 -4.98 12.04
C ILE A 714 22.53 -3.87 10.99
N VAL A 715 21.30 -3.57 10.58
CA VAL A 715 21.00 -2.42 9.72
C VAL A 715 21.28 -1.14 10.53
N PRO A 716 21.93 -0.10 9.95
CA PRO A 716 22.20 1.15 10.66
C PRO A 716 20.92 1.75 11.23
N TYR A 717 20.96 2.15 12.50
CA TYR A 717 19.79 2.64 13.23
C TYR A 717 20.13 3.82 14.12
N ASN A 718 19.10 4.58 14.51
CA ASN A 718 19.21 5.58 15.57
C ASN A 718 18.52 5.05 16.83
N LEU A 719 19.22 5.00 17.96
CA LEU A 719 18.71 4.37 19.18
C LEU A 719 17.48 5.10 19.75
N ASN A 720 17.49 6.44 19.74
CA ASN A 720 16.34 7.26 20.15
C ASN A 720 15.12 7.00 19.26
N PHE A 721 15.34 6.89 17.94
CA PHE A 721 14.31 6.50 16.98
C PHE A 721 13.73 5.11 17.31
N LEU A 722 14.58 4.12 17.60
CA LEU A 722 14.13 2.78 17.98
C LEU A 722 13.31 2.78 19.26
N LYS A 723 13.78 3.46 20.32
CA LYS A 723 13.08 3.53 21.61
C LYS A 723 11.72 4.23 21.49
N THR A 724 11.64 5.26 20.65
CA THR A 724 10.40 6.03 20.41
C THR A 724 9.40 5.26 19.55
N PHE A 725 9.83 4.81 18.37
CA PHE A 725 8.92 4.27 17.36
C PHE A 725 8.82 2.75 17.34
N ARG A 726 9.73 2.03 18.02
CA ARG A 726 9.73 0.56 18.14
C ARG A 726 9.40 -0.15 16.82
N CYS A 727 10.10 0.23 15.76
CA CYS A 727 9.88 -0.30 14.42
C CYS A 727 11.19 -0.46 13.67
N ASN A 728 11.19 -1.38 12.71
CA ASN A 728 12.27 -1.47 11.74
C ASN A 728 12.29 -0.20 10.87
N HIS A 729 13.47 0.36 10.77
CA HIS A 729 13.75 1.54 9.96
C HIS A 729 15.16 1.47 9.39
N ASP A 730 15.39 2.18 8.29
CA ASP A 730 16.68 2.24 7.59
C ASP A 730 16.98 3.72 7.30
N ILE A 731 18.07 4.22 7.87
CA ILE A 731 18.53 5.61 7.73
C ILE A 731 19.79 5.62 6.88
N GLN A 732 19.75 6.36 5.78
CA GLN A 732 20.87 6.44 4.84
C GLN A 732 21.16 7.90 4.48
N VAL A 733 22.42 8.30 4.61
CA VAL A 733 22.87 9.58 4.05
C VAL A 733 22.86 9.50 2.53
N VAL A 734 22.26 10.49 1.89
CA VAL A 734 22.11 10.57 0.45
C VAL A 734 23.39 11.10 -0.18
N THR A 735 24.19 10.20 -0.76
CA THR A 735 25.41 10.56 -1.48
C THR A 735 25.15 10.91 -2.95
N ASP A 736 24.14 10.30 -3.56
CA ASP A 736 23.62 10.66 -4.89
C ASP A 736 22.12 11.00 -4.79
N PRO A 737 21.79 12.30 -4.76
CA PRO A 737 20.41 12.77 -4.66
C PRO A 737 19.58 12.42 -5.89
N TRP A 738 20.20 12.33 -7.07
CA TRP A 738 19.47 11.94 -8.26
C TRP A 738 19.17 10.45 -8.26
N ALA A 739 20.10 9.61 -7.80
CA ALA A 739 19.84 8.19 -7.58
C ALA A 739 18.73 7.98 -6.54
N SER A 740 18.71 8.74 -5.45
CA SER A 740 17.62 8.71 -4.46
C SER A 740 16.28 9.15 -5.05
N ALA A 741 16.28 10.22 -5.86
CA ALA A 741 15.08 10.68 -6.55
C ALA A 741 14.57 9.64 -7.57
N GLU A 742 15.45 9.10 -8.42
CA GLU A 742 15.14 8.05 -9.39
C GLU A 742 14.70 6.76 -8.72
N TYR A 743 15.29 6.40 -7.58
CA TYR A 743 14.80 5.30 -6.76
C TYR A 743 13.34 5.54 -6.38
N LEU A 744 13.00 6.69 -5.79
CA LEU A 744 11.60 7.01 -5.46
C LEU A 744 10.69 7.11 -6.69
N PHE A 745 11.15 7.70 -7.80
CA PHE A 745 10.41 7.76 -9.06
C PHE A 745 10.17 6.38 -9.67
N SER A 746 11.11 5.46 -9.55
CA SER A 746 10.95 4.06 -10.00
C SER A 746 9.87 3.37 -9.17
N TYR A 747 9.85 3.61 -7.86
CA TYR A 747 8.80 3.11 -6.96
C TYR A 747 7.43 3.72 -7.26
N LEU A 748 7.37 4.97 -7.70
CA LEU A 748 6.16 5.64 -8.19
C LEU A 748 5.68 5.08 -9.54
N SER A 749 6.51 4.34 -10.27
CA SER A 749 6.23 3.93 -11.65
C SER A 749 6.38 2.43 -11.91
N LYS A 750 6.47 1.59 -10.87
CA LYS A 750 6.70 0.13 -10.96
C LYS A 750 5.77 -0.61 -11.94
N ASN A 751 4.54 -0.13 -12.17
CA ASN A 751 3.57 -0.74 -13.08
C ASN A 751 3.32 0.07 -14.37
N ALA A 752 4.05 1.16 -14.59
CA ALA A 752 3.80 2.10 -15.68
C ALA A 752 3.99 1.50 -17.09
N GLN A 753 4.84 0.47 -17.24
CA GLN A 753 5.10 -0.12 -18.55
C GLN A 753 3.91 -0.94 -19.07
N LEU A 754 3.28 -1.73 -18.19
CA LEU A 754 2.07 -2.48 -18.51
C LEU A 754 0.93 -1.53 -18.87
N GLU A 755 0.74 -0.47 -18.08
CA GLU A 755 -0.25 0.58 -18.36
C GLU A 755 -0.03 1.23 -19.73
N LYS A 756 1.22 1.62 -20.04
CA LYS A 756 1.57 2.20 -21.36
C LYS A 756 1.23 1.28 -22.51
N ASN A 757 1.52 -0.01 -22.39
CA ASN A 757 1.21 -0.99 -23.44
C ASN A 757 -0.31 -1.09 -23.67
N LEU A 758 -1.11 -1.12 -22.60
CA LEU A 758 -2.58 -1.15 -22.68
C LEU A 758 -3.16 0.12 -23.29
N ILE A 759 -2.67 1.29 -22.86
CA ILE A 759 -3.07 2.58 -23.42
C ILE A 759 -2.73 2.63 -24.90
N TYR A 760 -1.56 2.14 -25.30
CA TYR A 760 -1.12 2.08 -26.69
C TYR A 760 -2.04 1.16 -27.52
N GLN A 761 -2.32 -0.06 -27.05
CA GLN A 761 -3.25 -0.98 -27.71
C GLN A 761 -4.63 -0.36 -27.92
N MET A 762 -5.15 0.35 -26.91
CA MET A 762 -6.45 1.01 -26.95
C MET A 762 -6.44 2.36 -27.70
N SER A 763 -5.26 2.92 -28.00
CA SER A 763 -5.15 4.21 -28.70
C SER A 763 -5.44 4.13 -30.21
N ASN A 764 -5.47 2.91 -30.75
CA ASN A 764 -5.86 2.65 -32.13
C ASN A 764 -7.39 2.66 -32.34
N CYS A 765 -8.17 2.70 -31.26
CA CYS A 765 -9.63 2.84 -31.35
C CYS A 765 -9.98 4.28 -31.75
N THR A 766 -10.57 4.45 -32.94
CA THR A 766 -11.18 5.72 -33.34
C THR A 766 -12.51 5.92 -32.60
N SER A 767 -12.85 7.17 -32.29
CA SER A 767 -14.13 7.50 -31.66
C SER A 767 -14.76 8.64 -32.45
N SER A 768 -15.92 8.39 -33.04
CA SER A 768 -16.68 9.36 -33.82
C SER A 768 -17.68 10.14 -32.96
N SER A 769 -18.07 9.57 -31.81
CA SER A 769 -19.02 10.16 -30.86
C SER A 769 -18.50 10.22 -29.43
N LEU A 770 -19.10 11.09 -28.62
CA LEU A 770 -18.82 11.16 -27.18
C LEU A 770 -19.12 9.83 -26.46
N MET A 771 -20.13 9.10 -26.90
CA MET A 771 -20.53 7.82 -26.29
C MET A 771 -19.50 6.72 -26.56
N GLU A 772 -18.99 6.65 -27.80
CA GLU A 772 -17.88 5.77 -28.16
C GLU A 772 -16.62 6.11 -27.38
N ALA A 773 -16.28 7.41 -27.30
CA ALA A 773 -15.13 7.88 -26.56
C ALA A 773 -15.20 7.48 -25.08
N LYS A 774 -16.35 7.65 -24.42
CA LYS A 774 -16.55 7.19 -23.04
C LYS A 774 -16.38 5.68 -22.91
N THR A 775 -16.92 4.91 -23.84
CA THR A 775 -16.83 3.45 -23.83
C THR A 775 -15.39 2.97 -23.95
N VAL A 776 -14.63 3.55 -24.89
CA VAL A 776 -13.20 3.24 -25.08
C VAL A 776 -12.41 3.58 -23.81
N LEU A 777 -12.60 4.79 -23.26
CA LEU A 777 -11.89 5.23 -22.05
C LEU A 777 -12.22 4.40 -20.82
N LEU A 778 -13.48 4.01 -20.63
CA LEU A 778 -13.90 3.10 -19.56
C LEU A 778 -13.27 1.71 -19.74
N LYS A 779 -13.24 1.16 -20.95
CA LYS A 779 -12.57 -0.12 -21.23
C LYS A 779 -11.07 -0.03 -20.92
N THR A 780 -10.40 1.05 -21.30
CA THR A 780 -8.98 1.27 -21.00
C THR A 780 -8.73 1.37 -19.50
N GLY A 781 -9.52 2.18 -18.78
CA GLY A 781 -9.37 2.34 -17.33
C GLY A 781 -9.67 1.05 -16.57
N ASN A 782 -10.72 0.32 -16.96
CA ASN A 782 -11.04 -0.98 -16.38
C ASN A 782 -9.93 -2.00 -16.67
N ALA A 783 -9.37 -2.05 -17.88
CA ALA A 783 -8.25 -2.94 -18.19
C ALA A 783 -7.06 -2.66 -17.26
N VAL A 784 -6.69 -1.40 -17.06
CA VAL A 784 -5.61 -1.04 -16.13
C VAL A 784 -5.94 -1.45 -14.69
N LEU A 785 -7.16 -1.19 -14.23
CA LEU A 785 -7.62 -1.59 -12.91
C LEU A 785 -7.48 -3.11 -12.71
N SER A 786 -7.78 -3.92 -13.74
CA SER A 786 -7.68 -5.38 -13.70
C SER A 786 -6.26 -5.92 -13.52
N HIS A 787 -5.25 -5.20 -13.98
CA HIS A 787 -3.86 -5.67 -13.90
C HIS A 787 -3.22 -5.43 -12.53
N ARG A 788 -3.85 -4.61 -11.69
CA ARG A 788 -3.33 -4.32 -10.36
C ARG A 788 -3.56 -5.51 -9.42
N GLN A 789 -2.56 -5.76 -8.60
CA GLN A 789 -2.67 -6.64 -7.44
C GLN A 789 -2.70 -5.75 -6.20
N VAL A 790 -3.69 -5.92 -5.33
CA VAL A 790 -3.91 -5.07 -4.16
C VAL A 790 -4.14 -5.93 -2.94
N GLY A 791 -3.33 -5.75 -1.89
CA GLY A 791 -3.50 -6.45 -0.61
C GLY A 791 -4.71 -5.92 0.16
N LYS A 792 -5.26 -6.71 1.09
CA LYS A 792 -6.49 -6.33 1.81
C LYS A 792 -6.36 -5.05 2.62
N VAL A 793 -5.22 -4.82 3.27
CA VAL A 793 -4.94 -3.55 4.00
C VAL A 793 -4.85 -2.36 3.04
N GLU A 794 -4.22 -2.51 1.86
CA GLU A 794 -4.21 -1.47 0.81
C GLU A 794 -5.64 -1.22 0.28
N ALA A 795 -6.47 -2.26 0.16
CA ALA A 795 -7.86 -2.12 -0.24
C ALA A 795 -8.67 -1.33 0.79
N SER A 796 -8.57 -1.67 2.08
CA SER A 796 -9.20 -0.91 3.16
C SER A 796 -8.69 0.53 3.20
N TRP A 797 -7.38 0.75 3.03
CA TRP A 797 -6.79 2.09 2.94
C TRP A 797 -7.40 2.90 1.78
N THR A 798 -7.57 2.26 0.62
CA THR A 798 -8.16 2.88 -0.57
C THR A 798 -9.62 3.28 -0.35
N VAL A 799 -10.41 2.43 0.31
CA VAL A 799 -11.81 2.73 0.65
C VAL A 799 -11.88 3.89 1.64
N LEU A 800 -11.04 3.89 2.67
CA LEU A 800 -11.04 4.87 3.77
C LEU A 800 -10.28 6.17 3.47
N ALA A 801 -9.59 6.28 2.33
CA ALA A 801 -8.67 7.38 2.07
C ALA A 801 -9.32 8.77 2.23
N THR A 802 -10.55 8.97 1.76
CA THR A 802 -11.19 10.30 1.88
C THR A 802 -11.48 10.71 3.32
N LEU A 803 -11.51 9.80 4.29
CA LEU A 803 -11.68 10.12 5.72
C LEU A 803 -10.34 10.30 6.41
N MET A 804 -9.33 9.53 6.02
CA MET A 804 -8.01 9.59 6.65
C MET A 804 -7.29 10.90 6.37
N TYR A 805 -7.47 11.47 5.17
CA TYR A 805 -6.76 12.68 4.74
C TYR A 805 -7.62 13.97 4.76
N GLN A 806 -8.75 13.96 5.49
CA GLN A 806 -9.55 15.14 5.82
C GLN A 806 -8.94 15.93 6.97
#